data_AF-A0A2M8D2T7-F1
#
_entry.id   AF-A0A2M8D2T7-F1
#
_cell.length_a   1.000
_cell.length_b   1.000
_cell.length_c   1.000
_cell.angle_alpha   90.00
_cell.angle_beta   90.00
_cell.angle_gamma   90.00
#
_symmetry.space_group_name_H-M   'P 1'
#
loop_
_entity.id
_entity.type
_entity.pdbx_description
1 polymer ?
#
loop_
_entity_poly.entity_id
_entity_poly.type
_entity_poly.pdbx_seq_one_letter_code
_entity_poly.pdbx_strand_id
1 'polypeptide(L)'
;MKELESLFRKFIESSQPGEVLDCCIVDGSSESGAMAIVSEVKEAMLSAVGQSTDRREREFQGLGYQYYQSGSPVANLIAVLNFFHQGFLSALSELGMLDRYWNQVGEFFDDLKNFVTKGYLLKDLDELEHVFMSEFKDKMDISPHMRWVQATIQSIREDKRYAAGTDNTIRAELDGWLSKPETRLLLGDEIEWVQILHRAIQQLAVSMTQDMRSRNYLQMFILAKELGKKTLYFLHTLGDLYLSFVQNREKRLVDFLHLAVSEGEVSHVTVLSVEKFDALTRIWGDTVKNIVLEKIKNHIDNALATSSSKGFYVEGRPGRLYIFHTDRFGMKLEGQIRRLKVRLEEESISFEENTIGFHVSVATVGFRKGENLSRDLIKKVLAFVITRASLAEDGFYCLDAEDKRAVISGIIRNYQQIQFVQSTLNEKNIQLHFQPVVMMESREVYNLEALARIVTPDAVISAKDFIQTVYDLGMILKLDSLVFEKICEYQDRIRSITDKIFLNVSPYSLKSATFRNILKNTVRELKSAGLSLTVELTEQAVLENVDVIRFINENYGIRFAIDDFGTGYSSLHTVASLSESGAVGYLKVDGEMVRQMEESQETYKVVNTIIRMSDALRLKAIPEYVETRRISQRLLAMGVKMGQGNYFSPPVPIEELPAQ
;
A
#
# COMPACT_ATOMS: atom_id res chain seq x y z
N MET A 1 16.52 -55.33 -50.92
CA MET A 1 17.34 -54.59 -49.92
C MET A 1 18.74 -54.29 -50.43
N LYS A 2 19.67 -55.26 -50.57
CA LYS A 2 21.03 -54.98 -51.10
C LYS A 2 21.06 -54.28 -52.48
N GLU A 3 20.12 -54.62 -53.36
CA GLU A 3 19.92 -53.95 -54.66
C GLU A 3 19.49 -52.48 -54.49
N LEU A 4 18.50 -52.21 -53.63
CA LEU A 4 18.02 -50.87 -53.30
C LEU A 4 19.12 -50.01 -52.65
N GLU A 5 19.91 -50.59 -51.73
CA GLU A 5 21.05 -49.93 -51.09
C GLU A 5 22.13 -49.56 -52.10
N SER A 6 22.43 -50.44 -53.06
CA SER A 6 23.40 -50.15 -54.12
C SER A 6 22.91 -49.04 -55.06
N LEU A 7 21.62 -49.02 -55.39
CA LEU A 7 21.02 -47.96 -56.22
C LEU A 7 21.04 -46.61 -55.48
N PHE A 8 20.71 -46.61 -54.19
CA PHE A 8 20.75 -45.41 -53.36
C PHE A 8 22.16 -44.83 -53.23
N ARG A 9 23.17 -45.67 -52.97
CA ARG A 9 24.57 -45.22 -52.90
C ARG A 9 25.03 -44.55 -54.19
N LYS A 10 24.74 -45.19 -55.34
CA LYS A 10 25.05 -44.61 -56.67
C LYS A 10 24.34 -43.28 -56.91
N PHE A 11 23.06 -43.19 -56.56
CA PHE A 11 22.28 -41.96 -56.68
C PHE A 11 22.92 -40.83 -55.87
N ILE A 12 23.14 -41.07 -54.57
CA ILE A 12 23.74 -40.08 -53.67
C ILE A 12 25.12 -39.65 -54.16
N GLU A 13 25.99 -40.59 -54.55
CA GLU A 13 27.32 -40.29 -55.12
C GLU A 13 27.24 -39.39 -56.36
N SER A 14 26.25 -39.62 -57.24
CA SER A 14 26.06 -38.86 -58.48
C SER A 14 25.45 -37.47 -58.32
N SER A 15 24.77 -37.17 -57.21
CA SER A 15 24.15 -35.85 -56.97
C SER A 15 25.20 -34.77 -56.70
N GLN A 16 25.11 -33.63 -57.40
CA GLN A 16 26.01 -32.49 -57.19
C GLN A 16 25.53 -31.58 -56.05
N PRO A 17 26.41 -31.15 -55.12
CA PRO A 17 26.02 -30.28 -54.01
C PRO A 17 25.38 -28.95 -54.43
N GLY A 18 25.75 -28.42 -55.59
CA GLY A 18 25.23 -27.16 -56.14
C GLY A 18 23.73 -27.19 -56.46
N GLU A 19 23.19 -28.33 -56.87
CA GLU A 19 21.76 -28.49 -57.20
C GLU A 19 20.87 -28.53 -55.94
N VAL A 20 21.47 -28.86 -54.79
CA VAL A 20 20.78 -28.98 -53.49
C VAL A 20 20.75 -27.64 -52.75
N LEU A 21 21.72 -26.76 -53.01
CA LEU A 21 21.88 -25.46 -52.35
C LEU A 21 20.67 -24.54 -52.54
N ASP A 22 20.03 -24.58 -53.71
CA ASP A 22 18.85 -23.78 -54.04
C ASP A 22 17.62 -24.07 -53.15
N CYS A 23 17.64 -25.19 -52.42
CA CYS A 23 16.56 -25.60 -51.52
C CYS A 23 16.73 -25.12 -50.07
N CYS A 24 17.89 -24.57 -49.69
CA CYS A 24 18.16 -24.12 -48.32
C CYS A 24 17.69 -22.67 -48.08
N ILE A 25 17.16 -22.39 -46.90
CA ILE A 25 16.84 -21.02 -46.45
C ILE A 25 18.14 -20.38 -45.96
N VAL A 26 18.69 -19.44 -46.74
CA VAL A 26 19.94 -18.73 -46.45
C VAL A 26 19.66 -17.48 -45.62
N ASP A 27 19.35 -17.64 -44.34
CA ASP A 27 19.35 -16.53 -43.39
C ASP A 27 20.75 -16.38 -42.81
N GLY A 28 21.55 -15.48 -43.38
CA GLY A 28 22.82 -15.01 -42.80
C GLY A 28 24.02 -15.97 -42.81
N SER A 29 23.88 -17.22 -43.22
CA SER A 29 25.00 -18.15 -43.43
C SER A 29 25.65 -17.94 -44.81
N SER A 30 26.98 -17.86 -44.90
CA SER A 30 27.69 -17.81 -46.19
C SER A 30 27.37 -19.04 -47.04
N GLU A 31 27.37 -18.91 -48.37
CA GLU A 31 27.18 -19.99 -49.34
C GLU A 31 28.09 -21.21 -49.07
N SER A 32 29.26 -20.96 -48.48
CA SER A 32 30.19 -21.99 -47.96
C SER A 32 29.64 -22.84 -46.80
N GLY A 33 28.82 -22.26 -45.92
CA GLY A 33 28.17 -22.97 -44.82
C GLY A 33 27.08 -23.91 -45.32
N ALA A 34 26.25 -23.48 -46.27
CA ALA A 34 25.21 -24.30 -46.88
C ALA A 34 25.79 -25.51 -47.65
N MET A 35 26.93 -25.33 -48.33
CA MET A 35 27.64 -26.44 -48.99
C MET A 35 28.17 -27.49 -48.00
N ALA A 36 28.64 -27.05 -46.84
CA ALA A 36 29.07 -27.96 -45.77
C ALA A 36 27.90 -28.81 -45.26
N ILE A 37 26.70 -28.22 -45.09
CA ILE A 37 25.47 -28.94 -44.69
C ILE A 37 25.15 -30.05 -45.67
N VAL A 38 25.13 -29.73 -46.97
CA VAL A 38 24.81 -30.70 -48.02
C VAL A 38 25.83 -31.85 -48.04
N SER A 39 27.11 -31.54 -47.87
CA SER A 39 28.18 -32.56 -47.84
C SER A 39 28.08 -33.48 -46.62
N GLU A 40 27.86 -32.93 -45.43
CA GLU A 40 27.75 -33.72 -44.20
C GLU A 40 26.47 -34.57 -44.16
N VAL A 41 25.34 -34.04 -44.64
CA VAL A 41 24.09 -34.83 -44.78
C VAL A 41 24.30 -35.96 -45.78
N LYS A 42 24.99 -35.71 -46.90
CA LYS A 42 25.33 -36.71 -47.91
C LYS A 42 26.15 -37.85 -47.32
N GLU A 43 27.19 -37.53 -46.54
CA GLU A 43 28.01 -38.51 -45.84
C GLU A 43 27.21 -39.31 -44.80
N ALA A 44 26.40 -38.64 -43.98
CA ALA A 44 25.53 -39.26 -42.98
C ALA A 44 24.48 -40.20 -43.61
N MET A 45 23.95 -39.86 -44.79
CA MET A 45 23.04 -40.74 -45.52
C MET A 45 23.75 -42.00 -46.05
N LEU A 46 24.98 -41.86 -46.54
CA LEU A 46 25.78 -43.00 -47.02
C LEU A 46 26.20 -43.96 -45.90
N SER A 47 26.46 -43.45 -44.70
CA SER A 47 26.75 -44.27 -43.52
C SER A 47 25.50 -44.93 -42.93
N ALA A 48 24.33 -44.29 -43.00
CA ALA A 48 23.06 -44.81 -42.50
C ALA A 48 22.45 -45.95 -43.32
N VAL A 49 22.75 -46.04 -44.62
CA VAL A 49 22.20 -47.07 -45.51
C VAL A 49 22.68 -48.46 -45.13
N GLY A 50 21.74 -49.36 -44.83
CA GLY A 50 22.01 -50.74 -44.38
C GLY A 50 22.27 -50.87 -42.88
N GLN A 51 22.13 -49.80 -42.10
CA GLN A 51 22.27 -49.82 -40.64
C GLN A 51 20.93 -50.03 -39.92
N SER A 52 20.99 -50.49 -38.67
CA SER A 52 19.84 -50.57 -37.77
C SER A 52 19.25 -49.18 -37.49
N THR A 53 17.94 -49.11 -37.23
CA THR A 53 17.23 -47.87 -36.89
C THR A 53 17.87 -47.12 -35.72
N ASP A 54 18.30 -47.81 -34.65
CA ASP A 54 18.96 -47.18 -33.49
C ASP A 54 20.33 -46.52 -33.81
N ARG A 55 20.99 -46.98 -34.89
CA ARG A 55 22.26 -46.39 -35.34
C ARG A 55 21.99 -45.16 -36.21
N ARG A 56 21.00 -45.26 -37.10
CA ARG A 56 20.50 -44.13 -37.90
C ARG A 56 19.99 -43.00 -37.00
N GLU A 57 19.27 -43.34 -35.94
CA GLU A 57 18.76 -42.39 -34.95
C GLU A 57 19.88 -41.62 -34.27
N ARG A 58 20.89 -42.30 -33.72
CA ARG A 58 22.04 -41.64 -33.06
C ARG A 58 22.79 -40.70 -33.99
N GLU A 59 23.01 -41.11 -35.23
CA GLU A 59 23.76 -40.36 -36.22
C GLU A 59 23.01 -39.09 -36.66
N PHE A 60 21.74 -39.22 -37.04
CA PHE A 60 20.93 -38.09 -37.49
C PHE A 60 20.48 -37.18 -36.33
N GLN A 61 20.31 -37.72 -35.12
CA GLN A 61 20.16 -36.91 -33.90
C GLN A 61 21.41 -36.07 -33.64
N GLY A 62 22.61 -36.65 -33.75
CA GLY A 62 23.88 -35.93 -33.60
C GLY A 62 24.05 -34.83 -34.64
N LEU A 63 23.68 -35.11 -35.89
CA LEU A 63 23.65 -34.13 -36.98
C LEU A 63 22.70 -32.97 -36.66
N GLY A 64 21.47 -33.28 -36.22
CA GLY A 64 20.52 -32.26 -35.81
C GLY A 64 21.05 -31.37 -34.68
N TYR A 65 21.67 -31.98 -33.67
CA TYR A 65 22.28 -31.27 -32.54
C TYR A 65 23.40 -30.31 -32.99
N GLN A 66 24.30 -30.76 -33.86
CA GLN A 66 25.40 -29.94 -34.39
C GLN A 66 24.88 -28.71 -35.15
N TYR A 67 23.87 -28.89 -35.99
CA TYR A 67 23.32 -27.80 -36.81
C TYR A 67 22.45 -26.82 -36.03
N TYR A 68 21.84 -27.27 -34.93
CA TYR A 68 21.25 -26.34 -33.98
C TYR A 68 22.30 -25.38 -33.42
N GLN A 69 23.46 -25.90 -32.99
CA GLN A 69 24.53 -25.08 -32.40
C GLN A 69 25.14 -24.07 -33.36
N SER A 70 25.13 -24.36 -34.67
CA SER A 70 25.59 -23.42 -35.69
C SER A 70 24.54 -22.34 -36.04
N GLY A 71 23.36 -22.38 -35.42
CA GLY A 71 22.26 -21.45 -35.68
C GLY A 71 21.47 -21.75 -36.95
N SER A 72 21.66 -22.93 -37.56
CA SER A 72 20.94 -23.31 -38.78
C SER A 72 19.48 -23.67 -38.45
N PRO A 73 18.49 -23.25 -39.25
CA PRO A 73 17.12 -23.70 -39.08
C PRO A 73 16.96 -25.20 -39.42
N VAL A 74 16.14 -25.93 -38.65
CA VAL A 74 15.78 -27.33 -38.95
C VAL A 74 15.22 -27.51 -40.37
N ALA A 75 14.57 -26.46 -40.90
CA ALA A 75 14.02 -26.43 -42.25
C ALA A 75 15.08 -26.70 -43.33
N ASN A 76 16.34 -26.30 -43.10
CA ASN A 76 17.43 -26.54 -44.06
C ASN A 76 17.75 -28.03 -44.17
N LEU A 77 17.92 -28.73 -43.04
CA LEU A 77 18.15 -30.17 -43.06
C LEU A 77 16.96 -30.94 -43.63
N ILE A 78 15.73 -30.52 -43.30
CA ILE A 78 14.50 -31.11 -43.87
C ILE A 78 14.44 -30.89 -45.38
N ALA A 79 14.81 -29.70 -45.87
CA ALA A 79 14.81 -29.39 -47.30
C ALA A 79 15.84 -30.24 -48.06
N VAL A 80 17.06 -30.39 -47.52
CA VAL A 80 18.09 -31.28 -48.09
C VAL A 80 17.58 -32.73 -48.15
N LEU A 81 16.99 -33.23 -47.05
CA LEU A 81 16.44 -34.59 -47.02
C LEU A 81 15.28 -34.77 -48.01
N ASN A 82 14.40 -33.78 -48.15
CA ASN A 82 13.30 -33.82 -49.12
C ASN A 82 13.80 -33.80 -50.57
N PHE A 83 14.86 -33.03 -50.87
CA PHE A 83 15.50 -33.03 -52.18
C PHE A 83 15.98 -34.44 -52.56
N PHE A 84 16.74 -35.08 -51.67
CA PHE A 84 17.23 -36.43 -51.92
C PHE A 84 16.10 -37.46 -51.97
N HIS A 85 15.05 -37.29 -51.17
CA HIS A 85 13.88 -38.15 -51.19
C HIS A 85 13.17 -38.10 -52.55
N GLN A 86 12.83 -36.90 -53.03
CA GLN A 86 12.15 -36.70 -54.31
C GLN A 86 13.02 -37.15 -55.49
N GLY A 87 14.31 -36.80 -55.48
CA GLY A 87 15.25 -37.21 -56.53
C GLY A 87 15.41 -38.72 -56.60
N PHE A 88 15.46 -39.41 -55.45
CA PHE A 88 15.58 -40.87 -55.44
C PHE A 88 14.29 -41.57 -55.90
N LEU A 89 13.12 -41.05 -55.53
CA LEU A 89 11.83 -41.54 -56.05
C LEU A 89 11.75 -41.37 -57.58
N SER A 90 12.22 -40.24 -58.12
CA SER A 90 12.29 -40.01 -59.58
C SER A 90 13.20 -41.04 -60.26
N ALA A 91 14.39 -41.28 -59.70
CA ALA A 91 15.33 -42.28 -60.22
C ALA A 91 14.74 -43.70 -60.20
N LEU A 92 13.99 -44.07 -59.15
CA LEU A 92 13.28 -45.35 -59.08
C LEU A 92 12.13 -45.44 -60.08
N SER A 93 11.46 -44.33 -60.37
CA SER A 93 10.40 -44.25 -61.39
C SER A 93 10.98 -44.48 -62.79
N GLU A 94 12.11 -43.86 -63.12
CA GLU A 94 12.81 -44.06 -64.39
C GLU A 94 13.27 -45.51 -64.60
N LEU A 95 13.62 -46.19 -63.50
CA LEU A 95 13.99 -47.61 -63.49
C LEU A 95 12.79 -48.57 -63.43
N GLY A 96 11.56 -48.07 -63.31
CA GLY A 96 10.35 -48.90 -63.19
C GLY A 96 10.24 -49.67 -61.86
N MET A 97 10.92 -49.19 -60.81
CA MET A 97 11.04 -49.86 -59.51
C MET A 97 10.29 -49.15 -58.37
N LEU A 98 9.60 -48.04 -58.68
CA LEU A 98 8.93 -47.19 -57.70
C LEU A 98 7.89 -47.94 -56.85
N ASP A 99 6.92 -48.62 -57.47
CA ASP A 99 5.86 -49.35 -56.76
C ASP A 99 6.39 -50.44 -55.83
N ARG A 100 7.56 -50.99 -56.15
CA ARG A 100 8.21 -52.06 -55.37
C ARG A 100 8.87 -51.55 -54.09
N TYR A 101 9.35 -50.30 -54.08
CA TYR A 101 10.18 -49.75 -53.01
C TYR A 101 9.64 -48.46 -52.38
N TRP A 102 8.50 -47.94 -52.85
CA TRP A 102 7.86 -46.71 -52.39
C TRP A 102 7.79 -46.61 -50.86
N ASN A 103 7.22 -47.62 -50.20
CA ASN A 103 7.05 -47.61 -48.75
C ASN A 103 8.39 -47.63 -48.00
N GLN A 104 9.35 -48.46 -48.43
CA GLN A 104 10.65 -48.59 -47.75
C GLN A 104 11.48 -47.31 -47.87
N VAL A 105 11.38 -46.62 -49.01
CA VAL A 105 12.06 -45.33 -49.23
C VAL A 105 11.37 -44.22 -48.43
N GLY A 106 10.04 -44.18 -48.45
CA GLY A 106 9.26 -43.23 -47.66
C GLY A 106 9.56 -43.34 -46.17
N GLU A 107 9.45 -44.55 -45.61
CA GLU A 107 9.78 -44.83 -44.20
C GLU A 107 11.22 -44.47 -43.86
N PHE A 108 12.18 -44.76 -44.74
CA PHE A 108 13.58 -44.42 -44.53
C PHE A 108 13.79 -42.90 -44.42
N PHE A 109 13.24 -42.11 -45.35
CA PHE A 109 13.41 -40.65 -45.30
C PHE A 109 12.59 -39.98 -44.21
N ASP A 110 11.41 -40.52 -43.87
CA ASP A 110 10.61 -40.07 -42.75
C ASP A 110 11.34 -40.31 -41.42
N ASP A 111 11.96 -41.47 -41.23
CA ASP A 111 12.87 -41.78 -40.11
C ASP A 111 13.99 -40.72 -40.00
N LEU A 112 14.70 -40.44 -41.10
CA LEU A 112 15.83 -39.49 -41.08
C LEU A 112 15.40 -38.07 -40.69
N LYS A 113 14.32 -37.55 -41.30
CA LYS A 113 13.76 -36.22 -40.97
C LYS A 113 13.37 -36.15 -39.49
N ASN A 114 12.76 -37.21 -39.00
CA ASN A 114 12.32 -37.33 -37.63
C ASN A 114 13.51 -37.35 -36.65
N PHE A 115 14.58 -38.11 -36.93
CA PHE A 115 15.77 -38.18 -36.08
C PHE A 115 16.57 -36.88 -36.04
N VAL A 116 16.71 -36.17 -37.17
CA VAL A 116 17.30 -34.81 -37.16
C VAL A 116 16.51 -33.90 -36.25
N THR A 117 15.18 -33.98 -36.32
CA THR A 117 14.32 -33.14 -35.49
C THR A 117 14.41 -33.51 -34.01
N LYS A 118 14.67 -34.78 -33.67
CA LYS A 118 15.00 -35.22 -32.30
C LYS A 118 16.23 -34.48 -31.75
N GLY A 119 17.27 -34.30 -32.56
CA GLY A 119 18.46 -33.54 -32.20
C GLY A 119 18.16 -32.08 -31.83
N TYR A 120 17.35 -31.41 -32.66
CA TYR A 120 16.89 -30.04 -32.41
C TYR A 120 16.00 -29.94 -31.16
N LEU A 121 15.06 -30.87 -30.99
CA LEU A 121 14.17 -30.95 -29.83
C LEU A 121 14.96 -31.05 -28.52
N LEU A 122 15.90 -31.99 -28.42
CA LEU A 122 16.67 -32.18 -27.18
C LEU A 122 17.47 -30.93 -26.82
N LYS A 123 18.03 -30.24 -27.81
CA LYS A 123 18.78 -29.01 -27.59
C LYS A 123 17.89 -27.84 -27.17
N ASP A 124 16.72 -27.66 -27.80
CA ASP A 124 15.73 -26.67 -27.37
C ASP A 124 15.30 -26.91 -25.92
N LEU A 125 15.09 -28.18 -25.52
CA LEU A 125 14.74 -28.52 -24.13
C LEU A 125 15.88 -28.21 -23.15
N ASP A 126 17.14 -28.38 -23.53
CA ASP A 126 18.31 -28.00 -22.71
C ASP A 126 18.37 -26.49 -22.46
N GLU A 127 18.11 -25.69 -23.50
CA GLU A 127 18.11 -24.23 -23.39
C GLU A 127 16.93 -23.73 -22.55
N LEU A 128 15.75 -24.31 -22.74
CA LEU A 128 14.57 -24.03 -21.92
C LEU A 128 14.83 -24.31 -20.44
N GLU A 129 15.43 -25.45 -20.10
CA GLU A 129 15.77 -25.79 -18.71
C GLU A 129 16.74 -24.76 -18.10
N HIS A 130 17.74 -24.31 -18.86
CA HIS A 130 18.70 -23.32 -18.38
C HIS A 130 18.04 -21.95 -18.13
N VAL A 131 17.24 -21.46 -19.08
CA VAL A 131 16.57 -20.15 -18.97
C VAL A 131 15.64 -20.09 -17.76
N PHE A 132 14.83 -21.14 -17.55
CA PHE A 132 13.92 -21.20 -16.42
C PHE A 132 14.64 -21.21 -15.06
N MET A 133 15.82 -21.82 -14.98
CA MET A 133 16.57 -21.94 -13.74
C MET A 133 17.38 -20.69 -13.39
N SER A 134 17.73 -19.85 -14.36
CA SER A 134 18.48 -18.62 -14.11
C SER A 134 17.62 -17.40 -13.75
N GLU A 135 16.41 -17.28 -14.30
CA GLU A 135 15.63 -16.02 -14.19
C GLU A 135 14.71 -15.92 -12.96
N PHE A 136 14.29 -17.05 -12.36
CA PHE A 136 13.18 -17.04 -11.38
C PHE A 136 13.50 -17.65 -10.01
N LYS A 137 14.76 -17.99 -9.75
CA LYS A 137 15.18 -18.75 -8.57
C LYS A 137 14.81 -18.12 -7.21
N ASP A 138 14.65 -16.79 -7.17
CA ASP A 138 14.66 -16.04 -5.91
C ASP A 138 13.40 -15.18 -5.62
N LYS A 139 12.32 -15.25 -6.43
CA LYS A 139 11.23 -14.25 -6.34
C LYS A 139 9.85 -14.77 -5.89
N MET A 140 9.50 -16.02 -6.12
CA MET A 140 8.23 -16.65 -5.67
C MET A 140 8.44 -18.16 -5.48
N ASP A 141 7.67 -18.79 -4.59
CA ASP A 141 7.57 -20.26 -4.47
C ASP A 141 6.80 -20.85 -5.67
N ILE A 142 7.32 -20.64 -6.89
CA ILE A 142 6.86 -21.25 -8.15
C ILE A 142 7.48 -22.64 -8.37
N SER A 143 8.16 -23.18 -7.34
CA SER A 143 8.82 -24.47 -7.37
C SER A 143 7.92 -25.61 -7.87
N PRO A 144 6.59 -25.63 -7.60
CA PRO A 144 5.70 -26.63 -8.20
C PRO A 144 5.67 -26.56 -9.74
N HIS A 145 5.63 -25.35 -10.33
CA HIS A 145 5.62 -25.17 -11.79
C HIS A 145 6.96 -25.55 -12.40
N MET A 146 8.06 -25.14 -11.78
CA MET A 146 9.40 -25.45 -12.27
C MET A 146 9.71 -26.95 -12.22
N ARG A 147 9.36 -27.63 -11.11
CA ARG A 147 9.51 -29.09 -11.00
C ARG A 147 8.69 -29.83 -12.05
N TRP A 148 7.52 -29.31 -12.40
CA TRP A 148 6.68 -29.88 -13.46
C TRP A 148 7.34 -29.80 -14.84
N VAL A 149 7.83 -28.60 -15.21
CA VAL A 149 8.52 -28.39 -16.49
C VAL A 149 9.75 -29.28 -16.57
N GLN A 150 10.54 -29.37 -15.49
CA GLN A 150 11.70 -30.25 -15.40
C GLN A 150 11.34 -31.74 -15.54
N ALA A 151 10.29 -32.20 -14.84
CA ALA A 151 9.83 -33.58 -14.97
C ALA A 151 9.41 -33.89 -16.42
N THR A 152 8.78 -32.93 -17.09
CA THR A 152 8.38 -33.03 -18.50
C THR A 152 9.59 -33.18 -19.42
N ILE A 153 10.57 -32.29 -19.28
CA ILE A 153 11.83 -32.32 -20.02
C ILE A 153 12.60 -33.63 -19.81
N GLN A 154 12.74 -34.05 -18.55
CA GLN A 154 13.53 -35.24 -18.21
C GLN A 154 12.92 -36.52 -18.79
N SER A 155 11.60 -36.66 -18.79
CA SER A 155 10.98 -37.84 -19.38
C SER A 155 11.13 -37.91 -20.90
N ILE A 156 11.15 -36.77 -21.59
CA ILE A 156 11.42 -36.72 -23.03
C ILE A 156 12.87 -37.14 -23.31
N ARG A 157 13.83 -36.67 -22.49
CA ARG A 157 15.25 -37.02 -22.63
C ARG A 157 15.54 -38.50 -22.44
N GLU A 158 14.95 -39.12 -21.41
CA GLU A 158 15.26 -40.49 -21.05
C GLU A 158 14.58 -41.54 -21.94
N ASP A 159 13.73 -41.12 -22.90
CA ASP A 159 12.87 -42.00 -23.71
C ASP A 159 12.05 -42.98 -22.84
N LYS A 160 11.89 -42.65 -21.54
CA LYS A 160 11.17 -43.45 -20.55
C LYS A 160 9.72 -43.01 -20.55
N ARG A 161 8.80 -43.98 -20.39
CA ARG A 161 7.38 -43.70 -20.21
C ARG A 161 7.22 -42.62 -19.13
N TYR A 162 6.54 -41.53 -19.47
CA TYR A 162 5.93 -40.66 -18.46
C TYR A 162 5.03 -41.55 -17.61
N ALA A 163 5.35 -41.73 -16.32
CA ALA A 163 4.48 -42.49 -15.44
C ALA A 163 3.15 -41.72 -15.37
N ALA A 164 2.05 -42.33 -15.82
CA ALA A 164 0.73 -41.67 -15.92
C ALA A 164 0.15 -41.15 -14.57
N GLY A 165 0.89 -41.25 -13.45
CA GLY A 165 0.52 -40.72 -12.13
C GLY A 165 1.31 -39.47 -11.68
N THR A 166 2.47 -39.14 -12.26
CA THR A 166 3.25 -37.95 -11.84
C THR A 166 2.59 -36.65 -12.28
N ASP A 167 1.90 -36.64 -13.43
CA ASP A 167 1.22 -35.44 -13.95
C ASP A 167 0.03 -34.99 -13.07
N ASN A 168 -0.77 -35.95 -12.59
CA ASN A 168 -1.86 -35.67 -11.64
C ASN A 168 -1.34 -35.17 -10.28
N THR A 169 -0.20 -35.67 -9.84
CA THR A 169 0.40 -35.29 -8.55
C THR A 169 0.89 -33.84 -8.61
N ILE A 170 1.64 -33.49 -9.65
CA ILE A 170 2.21 -32.14 -9.79
C ILE A 170 1.11 -31.11 -10.14
N ARG A 171 0.10 -31.50 -10.91
CA ARG A 171 -1.12 -30.69 -11.10
C ARG A 171 -1.81 -30.39 -9.79
N ALA A 172 -2.00 -31.40 -8.93
CA ALA A 172 -2.59 -31.20 -7.61
C ALA A 172 -1.73 -30.28 -6.72
N GLU A 173 -0.40 -30.31 -6.86
CA GLU A 173 0.49 -29.37 -6.17
C GLU A 173 0.29 -27.92 -6.65
N LEU A 174 0.13 -27.69 -7.95
CA LEU A 174 -0.07 -26.35 -8.52
C LEU A 174 -1.47 -25.79 -8.29
N ASP A 175 -2.51 -26.61 -8.48
CA ASP A 175 -3.89 -26.26 -8.12
C ASP A 175 -3.97 -26.00 -6.59
N GLY A 176 -3.25 -26.80 -5.80
CA GLY A 176 -3.07 -26.59 -4.37
C GLY A 176 -2.38 -25.26 -4.05
N TRP A 177 -1.30 -24.92 -4.76
CA TRP A 177 -0.59 -23.65 -4.62
C TRP A 177 -1.46 -22.44 -4.97
N LEU A 178 -2.22 -22.49 -6.07
CA LEU A 178 -3.15 -21.43 -6.47
C LEU A 178 -4.29 -21.27 -5.45
N SER A 179 -4.71 -22.37 -4.82
CA SER A 179 -5.76 -22.36 -3.80
C SER A 179 -5.29 -21.82 -2.45
N LYS A 180 -3.97 -21.67 -2.22
CA LYS A 180 -3.43 -21.11 -0.98
C LYS A 180 -3.91 -19.66 -0.79
N PRO A 181 -4.39 -19.28 0.39
CA PRO A 181 -4.79 -17.90 0.69
C PRO A 181 -3.72 -16.84 0.36
N GLU A 182 -2.45 -17.16 0.59
CA GLU A 182 -1.28 -16.32 0.29
C GLU A 182 -1.18 -16.03 -1.22
N THR A 183 -1.38 -17.06 -2.03
CA THR A 183 -1.36 -16.96 -3.50
C THR A 183 -2.59 -16.20 -4.00
N ARG A 184 -3.77 -16.45 -3.43
CA ARG A 184 -5.00 -15.69 -3.74
C ARG A 184 -4.84 -14.21 -3.43
N LEU A 185 -4.21 -13.87 -2.31
CA LEU A 185 -3.91 -12.48 -1.95
C LEU A 185 -2.96 -11.82 -2.95
N LEU A 186 -1.94 -12.54 -3.39
CA LEU A 186 -0.94 -12.05 -4.34
C LEU A 186 -1.56 -11.82 -5.73
N LEU A 187 -2.27 -12.82 -6.26
CA LEU A 187 -2.84 -12.79 -7.61
C LEU A 187 -4.14 -11.97 -7.68
N GLY A 188 -4.95 -11.99 -6.62
CA GLY A 188 -6.28 -11.40 -6.59
C GLY A 188 -7.15 -11.90 -7.74
N ASP A 189 -7.79 -10.98 -8.46
CA ASP A 189 -8.72 -11.29 -9.56
C ASP A 189 -8.04 -12.01 -10.76
N GLU A 190 -6.71 -12.00 -10.84
CA GLU A 190 -5.95 -12.57 -11.95
C GLU A 190 -5.71 -14.08 -11.79
N ILE A 191 -6.14 -14.66 -10.67
CA ILE A 191 -5.98 -16.08 -10.39
C ILE A 191 -6.60 -16.98 -11.46
N GLU A 192 -7.78 -16.61 -11.98
CA GLU A 192 -8.45 -17.38 -13.03
C GLU A 192 -7.64 -17.36 -14.33
N TRP A 193 -7.04 -16.22 -14.65
CA TRP A 193 -6.21 -16.09 -15.84
C TRP A 193 -4.91 -16.90 -15.72
N VAL A 194 -4.26 -16.86 -14.55
CA VAL A 194 -3.10 -17.71 -14.24
C VAL A 194 -3.46 -19.20 -14.33
N GLN A 195 -4.65 -19.59 -13.86
CA GLN A 195 -5.16 -20.97 -14.01
C GLN A 195 -5.40 -21.37 -15.47
N ILE A 196 -5.95 -20.47 -16.30
CA ILE A 196 -6.15 -20.74 -17.73
C ILE A 196 -4.82 -20.92 -18.44
N LEU A 197 -3.87 -20.01 -18.20
CA LEU A 197 -2.55 -20.07 -18.80
C LEU A 197 -1.82 -21.35 -18.35
N HIS A 198 -1.92 -21.71 -17.07
CA HIS A 198 -1.38 -22.95 -16.56
C HIS A 198 -1.98 -24.18 -17.25
N ARG A 199 -3.32 -24.25 -17.41
CA ARG A 199 -4.00 -25.34 -18.11
C ARG A 199 -3.58 -25.45 -19.58
N ALA A 200 -3.33 -24.32 -20.25
CA ALA A 200 -2.86 -24.32 -21.64
C ALA A 200 -1.45 -24.94 -21.75
N ILE A 201 -0.54 -24.60 -20.82
CA ILE A 201 0.80 -25.18 -20.75
C ILE A 201 0.70 -26.70 -20.48
N GLN A 202 -0.18 -27.12 -19.57
CA GLN A 202 -0.42 -28.55 -19.29
C GLN A 202 -0.85 -29.32 -20.54
N GLN A 203 -1.80 -28.79 -21.32
CA GLN A 203 -2.29 -29.45 -22.53
C GLN A 203 -1.18 -29.67 -23.58
N LEU A 204 -0.23 -28.73 -23.71
CA LEU A 204 0.93 -28.89 -24.58
C LEU A 204 1.81 -30.05 -24.13
N ALA A 205 2.15 -30.12 -22.85
CA ALA A 205 2.98 -31.20 -22.31
C ALA A 205 2.31 -32.57 -22.46
N VAL A 206 1.00 -32.68 -22.16
CA VAL A 206 0.25 -33.93 -22.37
C VAL A 206 0.31 -34.33 -23.85
N SER A 207 0.15 -33.39 -24.77
CA SER A 207 0.22 -33.66 -26.22
C SER A 207 1.61 -34.16 -26.63
N MET A 208 2.68 -33.54 -26.11
CA MET A 208 4.06 -34.00 -26.35
C MET A 208 4.32 -35.43 -25.87
N THR A 209 3.77 -35.80 -24.70
CA THR A 209 3.92 -37.18 -24.20
C THR A 209 3.15 -38.21 -25.04
N GLN A 210 2.06 -37.81 -25.70
CA GLN A 210 1.33 -38.65 -26.65
C GLN A 210 2.14 -38.85 -27.94
N ASP A 211 2.69 -37.76 -28.49
CA ASP A 211 3.53 -37.79 -29.71
C ASP A 211 4.84 -38.55 -29.52
N MET A 212 5.34 -38.61 -28.28
CA MET A 212 6.47 -39.48 -27.92
C MET A 212 6.15 -40.97 -28.16
N ARG A 213 4.90 -41.42 -27.96
CA ARG A 213 4.49 -42.81 -28.22
C ARG A 213 4.53 -43.17 -29.70
N SER A 214 4.21 -42.20 -30.56
CA SER A 214 4.25 -42.34 -32.02
C SER A 214 5.62 -41.98 -32.61
N ARG A 215 6.61 -41.63 -31.78
CA ARG A 215 7.93 -41.11 -32.18
C ARG A 215 7.82 -39.93 -33.15
N ASN A 216 6.84 -39.04 -33.00
CA ASN A 216 6.67 -37.89 -33.89
C ASN A 216 7.48 -36.68 -33.38
N TYR A 217 8.80 -36.72 -33.56
CA TYR A 217 9.72 -35.71 -33.01
C TYR A 217 9.54 -34.33 -33.65
N LEU A 218 9.06 -34.25 -34.90
CA LEU A 218 8.74 -32.97 -35.54
C LEU A 218 7.59 -32.24 -34.83
N GLN A 219 6.51 -32.96 -34.55
CA GLN A 219 5.40 -32.39 -33.79
C GLN A 219 5.83 -32.04 -32.36
N MET A 220 6.62 -32.90 -31.72
CA MET A 220 7.17 -32.62 -30.38
C MET A 220 8.07 -31.37 -30.37
N PHE A 221 8.89 -31.14 -31.41
CA PHE A 221 9.73 -29.95 -31.53
C PHE A 221 8.90 -28.66 -31.61
N ILE A 222 7.83 -28.67 -32.41
CA ILE A 222 6.91 -27.52 -32.50
C ILE A 222 6.22 -27.27 -31.15
N LEU A 223 5.73 -28.32 -30.51
CA LEU A 223 5.10 -28.24 -29.20
C LEU A 223 6.08 -27.79 -28.11
N ALA A 224 7.35 -28.21 -28.16
CA ALA A 224 8.39 -27.76 -27.22
C ALA A 224 8.66 -26.26 -27.33
N LYS A 225 8.72 -25.72 -28.55
CA LYS A 225 8.85 -24.27 -28.76
C LYS A 225 7.66 -23.51 -28.21
N GLU A 226 6.44 -24.00 -28.43
CA GLU A 226 5.23 -23.36 -27.90
C GLU A 226 5.15 -23.48 -26.37
N LEU A 227 5.55 -24.62 -25.81
CA LEU A 227 5.65 -24.83 -24.37
C LEU A 227 6.62 -23.83 -23.74
N GLY A 228 7.79 -23.64 -24.35
CA GLY A 228 8.78 -22.65 -23.93
C GLY A 228 8.22 -21.24 -23.90
N LYS A 229 7.60 -20.80 -25.01
CA LYS A 229 6.96 -19.47 -25.11
C LYS A 229 5.88 -19.25 -24.05
N LYS A 230 4.97 -20.21 -23.87
CA LYS A 230 3.87 -20.08 -22.89
C LYS A 230 4.38 -20.10 -21.45
N THR A 231 5.40 -20.91 -21.16
CA THR A 231 6.03 -20.95 -19.84
C THR A 231 6.72 -19.62 -19.52
N LEU A 232 7.50 -19.06 -20.46
CA LEU A 232 8.09 -17.73 -20.30
C LEU A 232 7.01 -16.65 -20.08
N TYR A 233 5.95 -16.67 -20.89
CA TYR A 233 4.84 -15.74 -20.74
C TYR A 233 4.16 -15.87 -19.36
N PHE A 234 3.97 -17.10 -18.86
CA PHE A 234 3.43 -17.35 -17.52
C PHE A 234 4.33 -16.78 -16.43
N LEU A 235 5.63 -16.98 -16.54
CA LEU A 235 6.59 -16.48 -15.57
C LEU A 235 6.67 -14.95 -15.56
N HIS A 236 6.70 -14.32 -16.75
CA HIS A 236 6.60 -12.86 -16.88
C HIS A 236 5.31 -12.33 -16.27
N THR A 237 4.17 -12.97 -16.56
CA THR A 237 2.87 -12.59 -15.99
C THR A 237 2.91 -12.66 -14.47
N LEU A 238 3.43 -13.74 -13.87
CA LEU A 238 3.59 -13.84 -12.41
C LEU A 238 4.52 -12.76 -11.85
N GLY A 239 5.61 -12.44 -12.54
CA GLY A 239 6.52 -11.35 -12.18
C GLY A 239 5.82 -9.99 -12.15
N ASP A 240 5.06 -9.68 -13.20
CA ASP A 240 4.29 -8.43 -13.30
C ASP A 240 3.19 -8.35 -12.24
N LEU A 241 2.50 -9.45 -11.97
CA LEU A 241 1.50 -9.55 -10.90
C LEU A 241 2.13 -9.36 -9.52
N TYR A 242 3.31 -9.92 -9.27
CA TYR A 242 4.04 -9.70 -8.03
C TYR A 242 4.43 -8.23 -7.86
N LEU A 243 4.96 -7.58 -8.90
CA LEU A 243 5.29 -6.15 -8.85
C LEU A 243 4.04 -5.29 -8.60
N SER A 244 2.94 -5.60 -9.27
CA SER A 244 1.63 -4.96 -9.06
C SER A 244 1.13 -5.15 -7.63
N PHE A 245 1.30 -6.35 -7.07
CA PHE A 245 0.99 -6.64 -5.67
C PHE A 245 1.85 -5.80 -4.72
N VAL A 246 3.16 -5.68 -4.94
CA VAL A 246 4.03 -4.84 -4.09
C VAL A 246 3.59 -3.38 -4.11
N GLN A 247 3.22 -2.84 -5.27
CA GLN A 247 2.75 -1.46 -5.41
C GLN A 247 1.37 -1.22 -4.77
N ASN A 248 0.48 -2.22 -4.80
CA ASN A 248 -0.92 -2.08 -4.35
C ASN A 248 -1.27 -2.96 -3.15
N ARG A 249 -0.26 -3.33 -2.37
CA ARG A 249 -0.32 -4.36 -1.32
C ARG A 249 -1.45 -4.16 -0.31
N GLU A 250 -1.63 -2.93 0.15
CA GLU A 250 -2.68 -2.60 1.12
C GLU A 250 -4.09 -2.73 0.54
N LYS A 251 -4.27 -2.34 -0.73
CA LYS A 251 -5.54 -2.54 -1.44
C LYS A 251 -5.81 -4.03 -1.62
N ARG A 252 -4.84 -4.80 -2.11
CA ARG A 252 -4.92 -6.26 -2.27
C ARG A 252 -5.28 -6.96 -0.96
N LEU A 253 -4.68 -6.55 0.16
CA LEU A 253 -4.97 -7.07 1.49
C LEU A 253 -6.41 -6.85 1.91
N VAL A 254 -6.95 -5.66 1.66
CA VAL A 254 -8.35 -5.35 1.99
C VAL A 254 -9.32 -6.10 1.09
N ASP A 255 -9.01 -6.21 -0.20
CA ASP A 255 -9.83 -6.95 -1.18
C ASP A 255 -9.89 -8.43 -0.82
N PHE A 256 -8.75 -9.03 -0.48
CA PHE A 256 -8.66 -10.39 0.02
C PHE A 256 -9.45 -10.57 1.33
N LEU A 257 -9.29 -9.67 2.30
CA LEU A 257 -10.03 -9.75 3.57
C LEU A 257 -11.53 -9.66 3.38
N HIS A 258 -11.98 -8.77 2.51
CA HIS A 258 -13.40 -8.63 2.20
C HIS A 258 -13.99 -9.97 1.72
N LEU A 259 -13.33 -10.63 0.77
CA LEU A 259 -13.77 -11.92 0.24
C LEU A 259 -13.65 -13.02 1.30
N ALA A 260 -12.47 -13.19 1.91
CA ALA A 260 -12.17 -14.27 2.84
C ALA A 260 -13.03 -14.22 4.11
N VAL A 261 -13.37 -13.03 4.62
CA VAL A 261 -14.29 -12.89 5.76
C VAL A 261 -15.73 -13.22 5.34
N SER A 262 -16.15 -12.79 4.15
CA SER A 262 -17.50 -13.07 3.62
C SER A 262 -17.72 -14.57 3.32
N GLU A 263 -16.66 -15.27 2.90
CA GLU A 263 -16.65 -16.72 2.66
C GLU A 263 -16.47 -17.54 3.96
N GLY A 264 -16.15 -16.86 5.08
CA GLY A 264 -15.90 -17.52 6.36
C GLY A 264 -14.57 -18.28 6.41
N GLU A 265 -13.58 -17.85 5.63
CA GLU A 265 -12.23 -18.38 5.59
C GLU A 265 -11.29 -17.72 6.59
N VAL A 266 -11.56 -16.48 7.00
CA VAL A 266 -10.72 -15.75 7.98
C VAL A 266 -11.55 -15.37 9.20
N SER A 267 -11.08 -15.83 10.37
CA SER A 267 -11.69 -15.58 11.66
C SER A 267 -11.08 -14.39 12.40
N HIS A 268 -9.78 -14.16 12.26
CA HIS A 268 -9.08 -13.04 12.90
C HIS A 268 -7.96 -12.52 12.01
N VAL A 269 -7.67 -11.24 12.17
CA VAL A 269 -6.49 -10.60 11.59
C VAL A 269 -5.72 -9.93 12.71
N THR A 270 -4.46 -10.33 12.88
CA THR A 270 -3.51 -9.68 13.78
C THR A 270 -2.54 -8.85 12.95
N VAL A 271 -2.39 -7.58 13.31
CA VAL A 271 -1.42 -6.65 12.72
C VAL A 271 -0.32 -6.41 13.73
N LEU A 272 0.90 -6.78 13.37
CA LEU A 272 2.10 -6.52 14.14
C LEU A 272 2.88 -5.40 13.47
N SER A 273 3.18 -4.33 14.21
CA SER A 273 4.02 -3.23 13.72
C SER A 273 5.24 -3.07 14.61
N VAL A 274 6.43 -3.03 14.01
CA VAL A 274 7.67 -2.69 14.70
C VAL A 274 7.70 -1.19 14.94
N GLU A 275 7.77 -0.78 16.20
CA GLU A 275 7.78 0.62 16.58
C GLU A 275 9.08 1.29 16.13
N LYS A 276 8.97 2.47 15.51
CA LYS A 276 10.11 3.26 15.00
C LYS A 276 11.02 2.48 14.02
N PHE A 277 10.44 1.61 13.19
CA PHE A 277 11.18 0.79 12.23
C PHE A 277 12.07 1.58 11.26
N ASP A 278 11.60 2.74 10.78
CA ASP A 278 12.39 3.61 9.90
C ASP A 278 13.59 4.22 10.63
N ALA A 279 13.45 4.56 11.92
CA ALA A 279 14.54 5.06 12.73
C ALA A 279 15.59 3.97 12.97
N LEU A 280 15.15 2.73 13.25
CA LEU A 280 16.03 1.56 13.38
C LEU A 280 16.83 1.34 12.09
N THR A 281 16.17 1.39 10.93
CA THR A 281 16.81 1.25 9.62
C THR A 281 17.80 2.38 9.36
N ARG A 282 17.47 3.62 9.72
CA ARG A 282 18.37 4.78 9.55
C ARG A 282 19.63 4.69 10.41
N ILE A 283 19.51 4.12 11.61
CA ILE A 283 20.63 4.02 12.57
C ILE A 283 21.55 2.84 12.21
N TRP A 284 20.97 1.68 11.90
CA TRP A 284 21.73 0.42 11.79
C TRP A 284 21.82 -0.17 10.37
N GLY A 285 21.16 0.46 9.40
CA GLY A 285 21.15 0.02 8.00
C GLY A 285 20.23 -1.18 7.71
N ASP A 286 20.21 -1.59 6.44
CA ASP A 286 19.33 -2.66 5.94
C ASP A 286 19.69 -4.06 6.49
N THR A 287 20.94 -4.28 6.91
CA THR A 287 21.37 -5.57 7.49
C THR A 287 20.60 -5.90 8.76
N VAL A 288 20.57 -4.97 9.73
CA VAL A 288 19.84 -5.18 10.99
C VAL A 288 18.34 -5.26 10.75
N LYS A 289 17.80 -4.43 9.85
CA LYS A 289 16.40 -4.49 9.42
C LYS A 289 16.01 -5.90 8.94
N ASN A 290 16.82 -6.52 8.09
CA ASN A 290 16.55 -7.87 7.59
C ASN A 290 16.59 -8.91 8.71
N ILE A 291 17.54 -8.79 9.65
CA ILE A 291 17.62 -9.67 10.84
C ILE A 291 16.37 -9.52 11.72
N VAL A 292 15.90 -8.29 11.97
CA VAL A 292 14.65 -8.03 12.72
C VAL A 292 13.48 -8.74 12.04
N LEU A 293 13.30 -8.54 10.74
CA LEU A 293 12.19 -9.12 9.99
C LEU A 293 12.26 -10.66 9.98
N GLU A 294 13.45 -11.24 9.80
CA GLU A 294 13.65 -12.68 9.82
C GLU A 294 13.31 -13.28 11.19
N LYS A 295 13.76 -12.65 12.29
CA LYS A 295 13.40 -13.08 13.64
C LYS A 295 11.89 -13.03 13.88
N ILE A 296 11.23 -11.94 13.46
CA ILE A 296 9.77 -11.81 13.60
C ILE A 296 9.06 -12.92 12.83
N LYS A 297 9.48 -13.18 11.58
CA LYS A 297 8.94 -14.26 10.73
C LYS A 297 9.06 -15.62 11.41
N ASN A 298 10.25 -15.96 11.90
CA ASN A 298 10.51 -17.22 12.62
C ASN A 298 9.61 -17.39 13.87
N HIS A 299 9.40 -16.32 14.64
CA HIS A 299 8.51 -16.36 15.80
C HIS A 299 7.04 -16.53 15.43
N ILE A 300 6.60 -15.90 14.34
CA ILE A 300 5.25 -16.09 13.80
C ILE A 300 5.08 -17.53 13.30
N ASP A 301 6.05 -18.06 12.54
CA ASP A 301 6.03 -19.44 12.04
C ASP A 301 5.93 -20.44 13.19
N ASN A 302 6.74 -20.27 14.24
CA ASN A 302 6.67 -21.08 15.45
C ASN A 302 5.32 -20.94 16.18
N ALA A 303 4.75 -19.73 16.26
CA ALA A 303 3.46 -19.50 16.88
C ALA A 303 2.32 -20.16 16.10
N LEU A 304 2.34 -20.10 14.77
CA LEU A 304 1.35 -20.74 13.91
C LEU A 304 1.46 -22.27 13.98
N ALA A 305 2.68 -22.82 13.93
CA ALA A 305 2.93 -24.26 14.02
C ALA A 305 2.54 -24.89 15.37
N THR A 306 2.75 -24.16 16.47
CA THR A 306 2.38 -24.63 17.83
C THR A 306 0.91 -24.39 18.17
N SER A 307 0.23 -23.52 17.40
CA SER A 307 -1.19 -23.30 17.57
C SER A 307 -1.99 -24.45 16.96
N SER A 308 -3.10 -24.83 17.59
CA SER A 308 -4.08 -25.74 16.97
C SER A 308 -4.86 -25.09 15.81
N SER A 309 -4.38 -23.95 15.28
CA SER A 309 -5.03 -23.14 14.26
C SER A 309 -4.23 -23.10 12.99
N LYS A 310 -4.93 -23.11 11.87
CA LYS A 310 -4.37 -22.75 10.58
C LYS A 310 -4.33 -21.23 10.43
N GLY A 311 -3.27 -20.76 9.80
CA GLY A 311 -3.08 -19.36 9.51
C GLY A 311 -1.86 -19.14 8.64
N PHE A 312 -1.71 -17.91 8.18
CA PHE A 312 -0.59 -17.47 7.37
C PHE A 312 -0.31 -16.00 7.64
N TYR A 313 0.82 -15.48 7.18
CA TYR A 313 1.12 -14.06 7.33
C TYR A 313 1.68 -13.46 6.05
N VAL A 314 1.49 -12.16 5.93
CA VAL A 314 1.93 -11.37 4.78
C VAL A 314 2.55 -10.08 5.29
N GLU A 315 3.69 -9.72 4.72
CA GLU A 315 4.33 -8.44 4.99
C GLU A 315 3.53 -7.32 4.34
N GLY A 316 3.25 -6.25 5.08
CA GLY A 316 2.52 -5.07 4.66
C GLY A 316 3.46 -3.96 4.19
N ARG A 317 3.30 -2.77 4.79
CA ARG A 317 4.30 -1.69 4.71
C ARG A 317 5.54 -2.10 5.53
N PRO A 318 6.73 -1.52 5.27
CA PRO A 318 7.94 -1.83 6.03
C PRO A 318 7.70 -1.82 7.55
N GLY A 319 8.10 -2.91 8.21
CA GLY A 319 7.93 -3.08 9.66
C GLY A 319 6.53 -3.54 10.10
N ARG A 320 5.58 -3.75 9.18
CA ARG A 320 4.22 -4.22 9.49
C ARG A 320 3.94 -5.59 8.88
N LEU A 321 3.49 -6.55 9.70
CA LEU A 321 3.06 -7.88 9.26
C LEU A 321 1.60 -8.12 9.62
N TYR A 322 0.87 -8.76 8.71
CA TYR A 322 -0.52 -9.16 8.89
C TYR A 322 -0.59 -10.68 9.01
N ILE A 323 -1.14 -11.17 10.11
CA ILE A 323 -1.33 -12.59 10.40
C ILE A 323 -2.82 -12.90 10.30
N PHE A 324 -3.20 -13.85 9.46
CA PHE A 324 -4.56 -14.25 9.19
C PHE A 324 -4.82 -15.62 9.83
N HIS A 325 -5.85 -15.71 10.67
CA HIS A 325 -6.22 -16.94 11.38
C HIS A 325 -7.50 -17.50 10.79
N THR A 326 -7.51 -18.74 10.30
CA THR A 326 -8.58 -19.25 9.42
C THR A 326 -9.65 -20.12 10.08
N ASP A 327 -9.37 -20.73 11.24
CA ASP A 327 -10.26 -21.73 11.88
C ASP A 327 -10.70 -21.38 13.32
N ARG A 328 -10.44 -20.15 13.77
CA ARG A 328 -10.65 -19.69 15.17
C ARG A 328 -11.94 -18.92 15.41
N PHE A 329 -13.00 -19.17 14.63
CA PHE A 329 -14.26 -18.45 14.80
C PHE A 329 -14.84 -18.59 16.21
N GLY A 330 -15.12 -17.47 16.87
CA GLY A 330 -15.67 -17.43 18.23
C GLY A 330 -14.68 -17.71 19.36
N MET A 331 -13.39 -17.97 19.06
CA MET A 331 -12.35 -18.13 20.08
C MET A 331 -11.63 -16.80 20.34
N LYS A 332 -11.29 -16.52 21.60
CA LYS A 332 -10.44 -15.38 21.95
C LYS A 332 -8.97 -15.72 21.71
N LEU A 333 -8.28 -14.93 20.89
CA LEU A 333 -6.85 -15.11 20.58
C LEU A 333 -5.92 -14.26 21.46
N GLU A 334 -6.45 -13.34 22.26
CA GLU A 334 -5.68 -12.38 23.05
C GLU A 334 -4.50 -13.02 23.80
N GLY A 335 -4.73 -14.09 24.56
CA GLY A 335 -3.67 -14.74 25.34
C GLY A 335 -2.54 -15.35 24.49
N GLN A 336 -2.86 -15.89 23.30
CA GLN A 336 -1.85 -16.43 22.39
C GLN A 336 -1.02 -15.32 21.76
N ILE A 337 -1.68 -14.25 21.30
CA ILE A 337 -1.03 -13.12 20.66
C ILE A 337 -0.20 -12.31 21.67
N ARG A 338 -0.65 -12.15 22.93
CA ARG A 338 0.17 -11.55 23.99
C ARG A 338 1.46 -12.32 24.25
N ARG A 339 1.41 -13.67 24.26
CA ARG A 339 2.63 -14.49 24.40
C ARG A 339 3.58 -14.33 23.21
N LEU A 340 3.05 -14.19 21.99
CA LEU A 340 3.88 -13.89 20.83
C LEU A 340 4.55 -12.51 20.97
N LYS A 341 3.80 -11.49 21.40
CA LYS A 341 4.33 -10.15 21.65
C LYS A 341 5.50 -10.16 22.64
N VAL A 342 5.31 -10.78 23.81
CA VAL A 342 6.35 -10.84 24.86
C VAL A 342 7.61 -11.50 24.33
N ARG A 343 7.50 -12.67 23.66
CA ARG A 343 8.65 -13.36 23.09
C ARG A 343 9.41 -12.53 22.05
N LEU A 344 8.70 -11.71 21.28
CA LEU A 344 9.31 -10.81 20.30
C LEU A 344 10.07 -9.66 20.94
N GLU A 345 9.59 -9.13 22.07
CA GLU A 345 10.26 -8.03 22.79
C GLU A 345 11.40 -8.52 23.70
N GLU A 346 11.41 -9.81 24.07
CA GLU A 346 12.54 -10.46 24.73
C GLU A 346 13.71 -10.74 23.77
N GLU A 347 13.48 -10.69 22.46
CA GLU A 347 14.54 -10.86 21.46
C GLU A 347 15.52 -9.69 21.46
N SER A 348 16.80 -10.04 21.33
CA SER A 348 17.87 -9.07 21.14
C SER A 348 18.68 -9.42 19.90
N ILE A 349 19.20 -8.40 19.23
CA ILE A 349 20.01 -8.53 18.03
C ILE A 349 21.40 -8.02 18.34
N SER A 350 22.39 -8.92 18.24
CA SER A 350 23.80 -8.54 18.36
C SER A 350 24.31 -8.10 16.99
N PHE A 351 24.74 -6.85 16.88
CA PHE A 351 25.32 -6.29 15.66
C PHE A 351 26.39 -5.26 16.01
N GLU A 352 27.60 -5.40 15.44
CA GLU A 352 28.74 -4.50 15.68
C GLU A 352 28.93 -4.15 17.17
N GLU A 353 29.03 -5.17 18.04
CA GLU A 353 29.18 -5.05 19.51
C GLU A 353 27.99 -4.40 20.25
N ASN A 354 26.95 -3.99 19.55
CA ASN A 354 25.73 -3.44 20.13
C ASN A 354 24.67 -4.53 20.32
N THR A 355 23.85 -4.37 21.36
CA THR A 355 22.64 -5.17 21.58
C THR A 355 21.43 -4.31 21.25
N ILE A 356 20.73 -4.67 20.18
CA ILE A 356 19.62 -3.90 19.62
C ILE A 356 18.33 -4.63 19.98
N GLY A 357 17.51 -3.99 20.81
CA GLY A 357 16.13 -4.39 21.07
C GLY A 357 15.16 -3.63 20.16
N PHE A 358 13.96 -4.16 20.02
CA PHE A 358 12.86 -3.48 19.33
C PHE A 358 11.54 -3.73 20.05
N HIS A 359 10.63 -2.76 19.95
CA HIS A 359 9.28 -2.88 20.47
C HIS A 359 8.30 -3.15 19.34
N VAL A 360 7.24 -3.87 19.65
CA VAL A 360 6.18 -4.17 18.68
C VAL A 360 4.84 -3.73 19.23
N SER A 361 4.03 -3.04 18.42
CA SER A 361 2.61 -2.89 18.67
C SER A 361 1.83 -3.99 17.97
N VAL A 362 0.81 -4.53 18.67
CA VAL A 362 0.03 -5.65 18.18
C VAL A 362 -1.45 -5.34 18.31
N ALA A 363 -2.13 -5.28 17.17
CA ALA A 363 -3.56 -5.07 17.06
C ALA A 363 -4.23 -6.35 16.52
N THR A 364 -5.31 -6.82 17.13
CA THR A 364 -6.08 -7.97 16.60
C THR A 364 -7.54 -7.61 16.42
N VAL A 365 -8.13 -8.01 15.30
CA VAL A 365 -9.57 -7.90 15.04
C VAL A 365 -10.17 -9.26 14.73
N GLY A 366 -11.27 -9.60 15.40
CA GLY A 366 -12.05 -10.82 15.17
C GLY A 366 -13.24 -10.60 14.23
N PHE A 367 -13.58 -11.66 13.49
CA PHE A 367 -14.69 -11.71 12.55
C PHE A 367 -15.61 -12.89 12.84
N ARG A 368 -16.90 -12.71 12.55
CA ARG A 368 -17.88 -13.80 12.58
C ARG A 368 -17.85 -14.55 11.25
N LYS A 369 -18.23 -15.83 11.27
CA LYS A 369 -18.27 -16.64 10.05
C LYS A 369 -19.32 -16.06 9.09
N GLY A 370 -18.90 -15.77 7.85
CA GLY A 370 -19.77 -15.19 6.83
C GLY A 370 -20.14 -13.72 7.06
N GLU A 371 -19.36 -13.00 7.87
CA GLU A 371 -19.62 -11.58 8.13
C GLU A 371 -19.37 -10.74 6.87
N ASN A 372 -20.31 -9.88 6.49
CA ASN A 372 -20.18 -9.05 5.30
C ASN A 372 -19.89 -7.60 5.70
N LEU A 373 -18.63 -7.19 5.56
CA LEU A 373 -18.18 -5.81 5.77
C LEU A 373 -17.68 -5.23 4.46
N SER A 374 -18.02 -3.98 4.17
CA SER A 374 -17.47 -3.29 3.00
C SER A 374 -15.96 -3.10 3.11
N ARG A 375 -15.27 -3.04 1.96
CA ARG A 375 -13.82 -2.78 1.88
C ARG A 375 -13.40 -1.52 2.65
N ASP A 376 -14.20 -0.46 2.53
CA ASP A 376 -13.97 0.80 3.25
C ASP A 376 -14.09 0.63 4.77
N LEU A 377 -15.09 -0.12 5.23
CA LEU A 377 -15.26 -0.37 6.66
C LEU A 377 -14.15 -1.25 7.21
N ILE A 378 -13.68 -2.27 6.47
CA ILE A 378 -12.52 -3.09 6.84
C ILE A 378 -11.28 -2.21 7.02
N LYS A 379 -11.00 -1.29 6.07
CA LYS A 379 -9.89 -0.33 6.20
C LYS A 379 -10.02 0.51 7.46
N LYS A 380 -11.19 1.07 7.73
CA LYS A 380 -11.43 1.93 8.89
C LYS A 380 -11.29 1.16 10.22
N VAL A 381 -11.80 -0.07 10.28
CA VAL A 381 -11.66 -0.93 11.47
C VAL A 381 -10.20 -1.31 11.69
N LEU A 382 -9.47 -1.72 10.65
CA LEU A 382 -8.04 -2.02 10.75
C LEU A 382 -7.24 -0.79 11.21
N ALA A 383 -7.48 0.38 10.62
CA ALA A 383 -6.84 1.62 11.04
C ALA A 383 -7.15 1.95 12.51
N PHE A 384 -8.41 1.79 12.95
CA PHE A 384 -8.81 2.01 14.33
C PHE A 384 -8.07 1.09 15.30
N VAL A 385 -8.02 -0.22 15.05
CA VAL A 385 -7.34 -1.17 15.97
C VAL A 385 -5.84 -0.96 16.01
N ILE A 386 -5.21 -0.61 14.87
CA ILE A 386 -3.78 -0.29 14.79
C ILE A 386 -3.47 0.98 15.60
N THR A 387 -4.25 2.04 15.44
CA THR A 387 -4.06 3.28 16.20
C THR A 387 -4.25 3.05 17.70
N ARG A 388 -5.26 2.26 18.09
CA ARG A 388 -5.48 1.90 19.50
C ARG A 388 -4.30 1.13 20.10
N ALA A 389 -3.73 0.18 19.37
CA ALA A 389 -2.55 -0.55 19.84
C ALA A 389 -1.33 0.38 19.98
N SER A 390 -1.10 1.29 19.02
CA SER A 390 0.03 2.22 19.06
C SER A 390 -0.05 3.24 20.21
N LEU A 391 -1.27 3.63 20.63
CA LEU A 391 -1.49 4.55 21.74
C LEU A 391 -1.57 3.87 23.11
N ALA A 392 -1.67 2.53 23.16
CA ALA A 392 -1.73 1.79 24.42
C ALA A 392 -0.34 1.71 25.07
N GLU A 393 -0.27 1.82 26.40
CA GLU A 393 0.99 1.73 27.15
C GLU A 393 1.73 0.40 26.91
N ASP A 394 1.00 -0.71 26.81
CA ASP A 394 1.56 -2.04 26.55
C ASP A 394 1.70 -2.35 25.05
N GLY A 395 1.34 -1.41 24.17
CA GLY A 395 1.38 -1.57 22.72
C GLY A 395 0.38 -2.61 22.20
N PHE A 396 -0.67 -2.97 22.95
CA PHE A 396 -1.56 -4.07 22.60
C PHE A 396 -3.03 -3.64 22.53
N TYR A 397 -3.74 -4.08 21.49
CA TYR A 397 -5.19 -3.91 21.41
C TYR A 397 -5.86 -5.10 20.73
N CYS A 398 -6.94 -5.62 21.32
CA CYS A 398 -7.72 -6.71 20.75
C CYS A 398 -9.19 -6.31 20.68
N LEU A 399 -9.77 -6.45 19.49
CA LEU A 399 -11.18 -6.23 19.21
C LEU A 399 -11.83 -7.55 18.83
N ASP A 400 -12.54 -8.15 19.78
CA ASP A 400 -13.30 -9.38 19.56
C ASP A 400 -14.49 -9.15 18.60
N ALA A 401 -14.94 -10.22 17.94
CA ALA A 401 -16.05 -10.18 17.00
C ALA A 401 -17.41 -9.80 17.65
N GLU A 402 -17.51 -9.88 18.97
CA GLU A 402 -18.70 -9.52 19.75
C GLU A 402 -18.79 -8.00 19.95
N ASP A 403 -17.67 -7.36 20.31
CA ASP A 403 -17.58 -5.94 20.63
C ASP A 403 -17.49 -5.04 19.40
N LYS A 404 -17.15 -5.62 18.24
CA LYS A 404 -16.93 -4.91 16.98
C LYS A 404 -18.10 -4.04 16.54
N ARG A 405 -19.35 -4.40 16.86
CA ARG A 405 -20.54 -3.60 16.50
C ARG A 405 -20.49 -2.19 17.10
N ALA A 406 -20.18 -2.08 18.39
CA ALA A 406 -20.11 -0.78 19.06
C ALA A 406 -18.98 0.09 18.49
N VAL A 407 -17.83 -0.53 18.20
CA VAL A 407 -16.69 0.14 17.55
C VAL A 407 -17.05 0.63 16.15
N ILE A 408 -17.67 -0.21 15.32
CA ILE A 408 -18.13 0.16 13.97
C ILE A 408 -19.08 1.36 14.04
N SER A 409 -20.06 1.34 14.95
CA SER A 409 -20.98 2.47 15.13
C SER A 409 -20.25 3.75 15.53
N GLY A 410 -19.23 3.66 16.41
CA GLY A 410 -18.39 4.79 16.78
C GLY A 410 -17.57 5.34 15.60
N ILE A 411 -16.97 4.47 14.80
CA ILE A 411 -16.22 4.83 13.58
C ILE A 411 -17.12 5.55 12.58
N ILE A 412 -18.32 5.01 12.32
CA ILE A 412 -19.28 5.60 11.39
C ILE A 412 -19.71 6.98 11.87
N ARG A 413 -20.05 7.12 13.16
CA ARG A 413 -20.45 8.40 13.75
C ARG A 413 -19.34 9.45 13.64
N ASN A 414 -18.10 9.09 13.96
CA ASN A 414 -16.97 10.01 13.83
C ASN A 414 -16.77 10.44 12.37
N TYR A 415 -16.86 9.50 11.42
CA TYR A 415 -16.75 9.84 10.01
C TYR A 415 -17.88 10.76 9.52
N GLN A 416 -19.11 10.53 9.98
CA GLN A 416 -20.24 11.42 9.69
C GLN A 416 -20.03 12.82 10.27
N GLN A 417 -19.49 12.94 11.49
CA GLN A 417 -19.15 14.22 12.10
C GLN A 417 -18.07 14.96 11.29
N ILE A 418 -17.03 14.25 10.86
CA ILE A 418 -15.97 14.81 10.00
C ILE A 418 -16.55 15.33 8.68
N GLN A 419 -17.38 14.51 8.00
CA GLN A 419 -18.02 14.91 6.74
C GLN A 419 -18.95 16.11 6.93
N PHE A 420 -19.74 16.12 8.02
CA PHE A 420 -20.64 17.22 8.35
C PHE A 420 -19.88 18.53 8.55
N VAL A 421 -18.82 18.54 9.37
CA VAL A 421 -17.98 19.75 9.59
C VAL A 421 -17.36 20.21 8.27
N GLN A 422 -16.85 19.28 7.47
CA GLN A 422 -16.25 19.59 6.18
C GLN A 422 -17.25 20.23 5.21
N SER A 423 -18.46 19.66 5.07
CA SER A 423 -19.51 20.21 4.19
C SER A 423 -19.98 21.57 4.68
N THR A 424 -20.22 21.74 5.98
CA THR A 424 -20.64 23.00 6.57
C THR A 424 -19.66 24.14 6.30
N LEU A 425 -18.36 23.90 6.47
CA LEU A 425 -17.33 24.89 6.13
C LEU A 425 -17.25 25.17 4.63
N ASN A 426 -17.44 24.13 3.80
CA ASN A 426 -17.43 24.29 2.35
C ASN A 426 -18.58 25.14 1.83
N GLU A 427 -19.75 24.99 2.42
CA GLU A 427 -20.97 25.75 2.11
C GLU A 427 -21.01 27.12 2.81
N LYS A 428 -19.97 27.50 3.56
CA LYS A 428 -19.91 28.72 4.38
C LYS A 428 -21.04 28.82 5.44
N ASN A 429 -21.60 27.69 5.86
CA ASN A 429 -22.70 27.59 6.82
C ASN A 429 -22.24 27.72 8.29
N ILE A 430 -21.42 28.74 8.56
CA ILE A 430 -21.00 29.13 9.91
C ILE A 430 -21.80 30.36 10.34
N GLN A 431 -22.15 30.45 11.61
CA GLN A 431 -22.71 31.65 12.21
C GLN A 431 -21.79 32.16 13.33
N LEU A 432 -21.91 33.44 13.66
CA LEU A 432 -21.22 34.05 14.78
C LEU A 432 -22.22 34.31 15.89
N HIS A 433 -21.95 33.77 17.07
CA HIS A 433 -22.54 34.25 18.31
C HIS A 433 -21.57 35.19 18.98
N PHE A 434 -22.08 36.13 19.77
CA PHE A 434 -21.30 37.16 20.42
C PHE A 434 -21.50 37.04 21.92
N GLN A 435 -20.40 37.07 22.65
CA GLN A 435 -20.43 37.16 24.11
C GLN A 435 -19.88 38.50 24.55
N PRO A 436 -20.63 39.31 25.32
CA PRO A 436 -20.15 40.60 25.78
C PRO A 436 -19.17 40.44 26.95
N VAL A 437 -18.04 41.16 26.88
CA VAL A 437 -17.30 41.57 28.08
C VAL A 437 -17.91 42.87 28.56
N VAL A 438 -18.31 42.92 29.83
CA VAL A 438 -18.97 44.10 30.38
C VAL A 438 -18.11 44.80 31.41
N MET A 439 -18.31 46.11 31.56
CA MET A 439 -17.90 46.84 32.75
C MET A 439 -18.80 46.36 33.91
N MET A 440 -18.26 45.58 34.86
CA MET A 440 -19.05 44.87 35.86
C MET A 440 -19.89 45.80 36.74
N GLU A 441 -19.43 47.04 36.94
CA GLU A 441 -20.08 48.06 37.76
C GLU A 441 -21.24 48.75 37.01
N SER A 442 -21.01 49.27 35.79
CA SER A 442 -22.03 49.97 34.99
C SER A 442 -22.92 49.04 34.17
N ARG A 443 -22.50 47.78 33.97
CA ARG A 443 -23.09 46.78 33.05
C ARG A 443 -23.03 47.16 31.57
N GLU A 444 -22.32 48.22 31.22
CA GLU A 444 -22.09 48.60 29.83
C GLU A 444 -21.19 47.58 29.14
N VAL A 445 -21.49 47.27 27.88
CA VAL A 445 -20.67 46.39 27.04
C VAL A 445 -19.35 47.08 26.71
N TYR A 446 -18.24 46.51 27.17
CA TYR A 446 -16.90 47.01 26.90
C TYR A 446 -16.39 46.56 25.53
N ASN A 447 -16.58 45.28 25.19
CA ASN A 447 -16.27 44.70 23.88
C ASN A 447 -17.25 43.54 23.60
N LEU A 448 -17.19 42.99 22.39
CA LEU A 448 -17.78 41.70 22.06
C LEU A 448 -16.68 40.71 21.71
N GLU A 449 -16.83 39.46 22.12
CA GLU A 449 -16.07 38.32 21.60
C GLU A 449 -16.94 37.56 20.60
N ALA A 450 -16.46 37.39 19.36
CA ALA A 450 -17.17 36.61 18.36
C ALA A 450 -16.74 35.14 18.39
N LEU A 451 -17.73 34.27 18.48
CA LEU A 451 -17.57 32.85 18.70
C LEU A 451 -18.28 32.08 17.58
N ALA A 452 -17.50 31.30 16.82
CA ALA A 452 -18.03 30.51 15.71
C ALA A 452 -19.02 29.42 16.20
N ARG A 453 -20.13 29.27 15.46
CA ARG A 453 -21.16 28.26 15.68
C ARG A 453 -21.53 27.57 14.37
N ILE A 454 -21.87 26.29 14.46
CA ILE A 454 -22.61 25.60 13.40
C ILE A 454 -24.06 25.51 13.86
N VAL A 455 -24.97 26.10 13.10
CA VAL A 455 -26.40 26.07 13.42
C VAL A 455 -27.08 25.07 12.51
N THR A 456 -27.81 24.14 13.12
CA THR A 456 -28.66 23.15 12.47
C THR A 456 -30.11 23.38 12.88
N PRO A 457 -31.10 22.79 12.17
CA PRO A 457 -32.50 22.89 12.59
C PRO A 457 -32.76 22.45 14.04
N ASP A 458 -31.96 21.49 14.54
CA ASP A 458 -32.20 20.86 15.84
C ASP A 458 -31.26 21.36 16.95
N ALA A 459 -30.11 21.98 16.61
CA ALA A 459 -29.08 22.33 17.57
C ALA A 459 -28.13 23.45 17.11
N VAL A 460 -27.57 24.17 18.09
CA VAL A 460 -26.43 25.08 17.92
C VAL A 460 -25.16 24.40 18.46
N ILE A 461 -24.21 24.12 17.58
CA ILE A 461 -22.98 23.40 17.89
C ILE A 461 -21.85 24.40 18.13
N SER A 462 -21.17 24.27 19.26
CA SER A 462 -20.09 25.19 19.66
C SER A 462 -18.78 24.86 18.96
N ALA A 463 -17.88 25.85 18.82
CA ALA A 463 -16.54 25.62 18.28
C ALA A 463 -15.80 24.52 19.04
N LYS A 464 -15.96 24.41 20.36
CA LYS A 464 -15.35 23.34 21.18
C LYS A 464 -15.67 21.93 20.65
N ASP A 465 -16.84 21.73 20.05
CA ASP A 465 -17.30 20.41 19.59
C ASP A 465 -16.80 20.04 18.18
N PHE A 466 -16.34 21.01 17.39
CA PHE A 466 -15.90 20.76 16.00
C PHE A 466 -14.49 21.28 15.68
N ILE A 467 -13.86 22.08 16.55
CA ILE A 467 -12.57 22.72 16.26
C ILE A 467 -11.46 21.70 16.05
N GLN A 468 -11.44 20.60 16.81
CA GLN A 468 -10.45 19.54 16.61
C GLN A 468 -10.57 18.92 15.21
N THR A 469 -11.81 18.66 14.76
CA THR A 469 -12.07 18.18 13.40
C THR A 469 -11.59 19.16 12.33
N VAL A 470 -11.73 20.47 12.55
CA VAL A 470 -11.21 21.51 11.65
C VAL A 470 -9.69 21.44 11.54
N TYR A 471 -8.99 21.27 12.66
CA TYR A 471 -7.54 21.09 12.68
C TYR A 471 -7.11 19.81 11.97
N ASP A 472 -7.76 18.68 12.26
CA ASP A 472 -7.45 17.39 11.67
C ASP A 472 -7.65 17.39 10.14
N LEU A 473 -8.64 18.15 9.65
CA LEU A 473 -8.90 18.36 8.23
C LEU A 473 -7.99 19.40 7.56
N GLY A 474 -7.15 20.11 8.33
CA GLY A 474 -6.34 21.22 7.83
C GLY A 474 -7.17 22.42 7.36
N MET A 475 -8.41 22.56 7.85
CA MET A 475 -9.38 23.58 7.41
C MET A 475 -9.38 24.84 8.30
N ILE A 476 -8.44 24.97 9.25
CA ILE A 476 -8.43 26.07 10.22
C ILE A 476 -8.33 27.45 9.56
N LEU A 477 -7.49 27.58 8.54
CA LEU A 477 -7.38 28.83 7.78
C LEU A 477 -8.69 29.19 7.07
N LYS A 478 -9.46 28.18 6.63
CA LYS A 478 -10.76 28.39 6.02
C LYS A 478 -11.79 28.86 7.05
N LEU A 479 -11.83 28.23 8.23
CA LEU A 479 -12.70 28.67 9.33
C LEU A 479 -12.38 30.12 9.73
N ASP A 480 -11.11 30.43 10.00
CA ASP A 480 -10.71 31.78 10.39
C ASP A 480 -11.07 32.81 9.30
N SER A 481 -10.85 32.47 8.03
CA SER A 481 -11.23 33.36 6.91
C SER A 481 -12.73 33.63 6.87
N LEU A 482 -13.57 32.61 7.12
CA LEU A 482 -15.03 32.76 7.16
C LEU A 482 -15.49 33.61 8.35
N VAL A 483 -14.85 33.45 9.52
CA VAL A 483 -15.13 34.29 10.69
C VAL A 483 -14.82 35.76 10.38
N PHE A 484 -13.70 36.02 9.70
CA PHE A 484 -13.30 37.38 9.30
C PHE A 484 -14.14 37.96 8.15
N GLU A 485 -14.70 37.14 7.28
CA GLU A 485 -15.68 37.57 6.28
C GLU A 485 -16.98 37.99 6.97
N LYS A 486 -17.50 37.15 7.87
CA LYS A 486 -18.75 37.40 8.60
C LYS A 486 -18.67 38.57 9.56
N ILE A 487 -17.52 38.85 10.16
CA ILE A 487 -17.43 39.98 11.08
C ILE A 487 -17.64 41.34 10.38
N CYS A 488 -17.24 41.46 9.10
CA CYS A 488 -17.54 42.64 8.30
C CYS A 488 -19.05 42.78 8.05
N GLU A 489 -19.78 41.68 7.85
CA GLU A 489 -21.24 41.70 7.68
C GLU A 489 -21.96 42.29 8.89
N TYR A 490 -21.41 42.09 10.10
CA TYR A 490 -21.99 42.57 11.35
C TYR A 490 -21.47 43.94 11.83
N GLN A 491 -20.61 44.62 11.06
CA GLN A 491 -19.88 45.80 11.55
C GLN A 491 -20.78 46.93 12.07
N ASP A 492 -21.87 47.25 11.37
CA ASP A 492 -22.77 48.34 11.78
C ASP A 492 -23.51 47.99 13.07
N ARG A 493 -23.92 46.72 13.18
CA ARG A 493 -24.59 46.22 14.38
C ARG A 493 -23.64 46.15 15.57
N ILE A 494 -22.40 45.68 15.37
CA ILE A 494 -21.35 45.71 16.39
C ILE A 494 -21.14 47.15 16.85
N ARG A 495 -21.02 48.11 15.92
CA ARG A 495 -20.79 49.53 16.21
C ARG A 495 -21.90 50.17 17.04
N SER A 496 -23.14 49.67 16.92
CA SER A 496 -24.26 50.11 17.77
C SER A 496 -24.19 49.60 19.22
N ILE A 497 -23.31 48.64 19.52
CA ILE A 497 -23.16 48.02 20.84
C ILE A 497 -21.82 48.41 21.47
N THR A 498 -20.73 48.44 20.68
CA THR A 498 -19.37 48.74 21.14
C THR A 498 -18.46 49.10 19.96
N ASP A 499 -17.27 49.64 20.24
CA ASP A 499 -16.21 49.92 19.28
C ASP A 499 -15.11 48.83 19.24
N LYS A 500 -15.25 47.76 20.03
CA LYS A 500 -14.22 46.73 20.22
C LYS A 500 -14.75 45.34 19.92
N ILE A 501 -14.05 44.63 19.04
CA ILE A 501 -14.34 43.24 18.69
C ILE A 501 -13.11 42.36 18.94
N PHE A 502 -13.34 41.21 19.56
CA PHE A 502 -12.33 40.24 19.93
C PHE A 502 -12.59 38.95 19.15
N LEU A 503 -11.53 38.39 18.54
CA LEU A 503 -11.61 37.18 17.71
C LEU A 503 -10.50 36.21 18.09
N ASN A 504 -10.87 34.96 18.31
CA ASN A 504 -9.96 33.83 18.35
C ASN A 504 -9.37 33.53 16.97
N VAL A 505 -8.06 33.39 16.86
CA VAL A 505 -7.38 33.08 15.59
C VAL A 505 -6.30 32.04 15.79
N SER A 506 -6.23 31.08 14.88
CA SER A 506 -5.17 30.07 14.94
C SER A 506 -3.79 30.68 14.61
N PRO A 507 -2.73 30.34 15.38
CA PRO A 507 -1.37 30.78 15.05
C PRO A 507 -0.90 30.27 13.68
N TYR A 508 -1.43 29.13 13.22
CA TYR A 508 -1.18 28.62 11.86
C TYR A 508 -1.72 29.56 10.77
N SER A 509 -2.89 30.15 11.00
CA SER A 509 -3.48 31.13 10.09
C SER A 509 -2.63 32.41 10.06
N LEU A 510 -2.17 32.91 11.21
CA LEU A 510 -1.31 34.10 11.28
C LEU A 510 0.03 33.93 10.54
N LYS A 511 0.57 32.71 10.49
CA LYS A 511 1.77 32.37 9.70
C LYS A 511 1.53 32.33 8.19
N SER A 512 0.29 32.15 7.74
CA SER A 512 -0.04 32.11 6.32
C SER A 512 -0.06 33.51 5.68
N ALA A 513 0.69 33.69 4.60
CA ALA A 513 0.69 34.93 3.84
C ALA A 513 -0.70 35.26 3.25
N THR A 514 -1.42 34.24 2.78
CA THR A 514 -2.78 34.38 2.23
C THR A 514 -3.73 34.91 3.28
N PHE A 515 -3.71 34.33 4.48
CA PHE A 515 -4.58 34.78 5.57
C PHE A 515 -4.20 36.18 6.05
N ARG A 516 -2.91 36.52 6.13
CA ARG A 516 -2.48 37.89 6.48
C ARG A 516 -3.02 38.96 5.53
N ASN A 517 -3.21 38.64 4.26
CA ASN A 517 -3.86 39.56 3.32
C ASN A 517 -5.36 39.75 3.62
N ILE A 518 -6.06 38.68 3.97
CA ILE A 518 -7.47 38.74 4.42
C ILE A 518 -7.55 39.59 5.69
N LEU A 519 -6.75 39.26 6.69
CA LEU A 519 -6.62 39.99 7.96
C LEU A 519 -6.41 41.49 7.73
N LYS A 520 -5.46 41.86 6.87
CA LYS A 520 -5.15 43.25 6.53
C LYS A 520 -6.36 43.99 5.92
N ASN A 521 -7.11 43.33 5.05
CA ASN A 521 -8.28 43.92 4.40
C ASN A 521 -9.44 44.07 5.39
N THR A 522 -9.77 43.02 6.15
CA THR A 522 -10.79 43.07 7.21
C THR A 522 -10.50 44.17 8.23
N VAL A 523 -9.25 44.31 8.68
CA VAL A 523 -8.87 45.37 9.64
C VAL A 523 -9.07 46.76 9.06
N ARG A 524 -8.77 46.96 7.76
CA ARG A 524 -9.00 48.25 7.11
C ARG A 524 -10.48 48.57 7.06
N GLU A 525 -11.31 47.59 6.72
CA GLU A 525 -12.77 47.72 6.66
C GLU A 525 -13.37 48.02 8.05
N LEU A 526 -13.03 47.20 9.06
CA LEU A 526 -13.48 47.43 10.44
C LEU A 526 -13.04 48.81 10.96
N LYS A 527 -11.81 49.24 10.69
CA LYS A 527 -11.34 50.59 11.07
C LYS A 527 -12.15 51.68 10.39
N SER A 528 -12.55 51.50 9.13
CA SER A 528 -13.40 52.47 8.42
C SER A 528 -14.81 52.56 9.01
N ALA A 529 -15.32 51.46 9.59
CA ALA A 529 -16.56 51.43 10.36
C ALA A 529 -16.41 51.92 11.81
N GLY A 530 -15.22 52.39 12.21
CA GLY A 530 -14.93 52.85 13.57
C GLY A 530 -14.74 51.72 14.59
N LEU A 531 -14.49 50.49 14.15
CA LEU A 531 -14.25 49.34 15.01
C LEU A 531 -12.75 49.07 15.18
N SER A 532 -12.40 48.54 16.35
CA SER A 532 -11.05 48.08 16.68
C SER A 532 -11.05 46.56 16.91
N LEU A 533 -10.17 45.86 16.21
CA LEU A 533 -10.00 44.41 16.32
C LEU A 533 -8.89 44.07 17.31
N THR A 534 -9.19 43.15 18.23
CA THR A 534 -8.22 42.45 19.06
C THR A 534 -8.23 40.96 18.72
N VAL A 535 -7.06 40.36 18.58
CA VAL A 535 -6.91 38.91 18.33
C VAL A 535 -6.55 38.20 19.62
N GLU A 536 -7.27 37.14 19.94
CA GLU A 536 -7.03 36.29 21.11
C GLU A 536 -6.14 35.11 20.73
N LEU A 537 -5.14 34.83 21.57
CA LEU A 537 -4.21 33.71 21.44
C LEU A 537 -3.96 33.11 22.80
N THR A 538 -3.92 31.78 22.88
CA THR A 538 -3.54 31.08 24.10
C THR A 538 -2.12 31.44 24.55
N GLU A 539 -1.85 31.26 25.84
CA GLU A 539 -0.55 31.49 26.47
C GLU A 539 0.62 30.89 25.68
N GLN A 540 0.54 29.61 25.32
CA GLN A 540 1.57 28.92 24.52
C GLN A 540 1.68 29.49 23.10
N ALA A 541 0.55 29.78 22.45
CA ALA A 541 0.54 30.34 21.10
C ALA A 541 1.23 31.72 21.06
N VAL A 542 1.15 32.52 22.12
CA VAL A 542 1.87 33.80 22.17
C VAL A 542 3.39 33.59 22.22
N LEU A 543 3.86 32.67 23.05
CA LEU A 543 5.30 32.40 23.23
C LEU A 543 5.98 31.88 21.96
N GLU A 544 5.30 31.00 21.23
CA GLU A 544 5.84 30.38 20.02
C GLU A 544 5.78 31.31 18.79
N ASN A 545 5.12 32.46 18.89
CA ASN A 545 4.78 33.30 17.73
C ASN A 545 5.03 34.81 17.94
N VAL A 546 5.95 35.17 18.86
CA VAL A 546 6.30 36.57 19.19
C VAL A 546 6.59 37.43 17.96
N ASP A 547 7.40 36.94 17.02
CA ASP A 547 7.79 37.71 15.82
C ASP A 547 6.60 37.98 14.90
N VAL A 548 5.69 37.00 14.76
CA VAL A 548 4.46 37.15 13.97
C VAL A 548 3.52 38.16 14.61
N ILE A 549 3.40 38.11 15.94
CA ILE A 549 2.58 39.06 16.73
C ILE A 549 3.11 40.48 16.56
N ARG A 550 4.42 40.70 16.73
CA ARG A 550 5.03 42.04 16.53
C ARG A 550 4.84 42.54 15.11
N PHE A 551 5.11 41.68 14.11
CA PHE A 551 4.90 42.04 12.71
C PHE A 551 3.46 42.48 12.43
N ILE A 552 2.46 41.72 12.91
CA ILE A 552 1.04 42.04 12.70
C ILE A 552 0.65 43.32 13.44
N ASN A 553 1.14 43.52 14.65
CA ASN A 553 0.89 44.74 15.40
C ASN A 553 1.48 45.97 14.69
N GLU A 554 2.75 45.93 14.30
CA GLU A 554 3.45 47.04 13.65
C GLU A 554 2.85 47.39 12.29
N ASN A 555 2.48 46.38 11.49
CA ASN A 555 2.04 46.61 10.12
C ASN A 555 0.53 46.85 9.99
N TYR A 556 -0.29 46.24 10.86
CA TYR A 556 -1.75 46.30 10.76
C TYR A 556 -2.41 47.05 11.93
N GLY A 557 -1.67 47.32 13.02
CA GLY A 557 -2.17 48.01 14.21
C GLY A 557 -3.18 47.18 15.01
N ILE A 558 -3.09 45.85 14.91
CA ILE A 558 -3.93 44.91 15.66
C ILE A 558 -3.31 44.67 17.03
N ARG A 559 -4.12 44.69 18.08
CA ARG A 559 -3.69 44.30 19.43
C ARG A 559 -4.02 42.85 19.70
N PHE A 560 -3.30 42.26 20.63
CA PHE A 560 -3.52 40.89 21.07
C PHE A 560 -3.99 40.82 22.52
N ALA A 561 -4.79 39.80 22.80
CA ALA A 561 -5.15 39.35 24.13
C ALA A 561 -4.50 37.99 24.38
N ILE A 562 -3.96 37.79 25.58
CA ILE A 562 -3.50 36.46 26.01
C ILE A 562 -4.69 35.76 26.64
N ASP A 563 -5.07 34.61 26.09
CA ASP A 563 -6.22 33.80 26.50
C ASP A 563 -5.79 32.60 27.38
N ASP A 564 -6.73 32.08 28.18
CA ASP A 564 -6.54 30.97 29.13
C ASP A 564 -5.33 31.16 30.08
N PHE A 565 -5.05 32.39 30.51
CA PHE A 565 -3.85 32.70 31.29
C PHE A 565 -3.90 32.08 32.68
N GLY A 566 -2.87 31.30 33.03
CA GLY A 566 -2.73 30.63 34.34
C GLY A 566 -2.77 29.10 34.26
N THR A 567 -2.99 28.54 33.08
CA THR A 567 -2.98 27.09 32.82
C THR A 567 -1.57 26.50 32.63
N GLY A 568 -0.58 27.35 32.36
CA GLY A 568 0.87 27.03 32.34
C GLY A 568 1.60 27.50 31.07
N TYR A 569 2.94 27.51 31.16
CA TYR A 569 3.95 27.82 30.11
C TYR A 569 4.44 29.27 29.93
N SER A 570 3.87 30.31 30.57
CA SER A 570 4.29 31.71 30.38
C SER A 570 5.73 32.01 30.79
N SER A 571 6.49 32.54 29.84
CA SER A 571 7.62 33.41 30.16
C SER A 571 7.09 34.81 30.49
N LEU A 572 7.04 35.17 31.78
CA LEU A 572 6.68 36.53 32.23
C LEU A 572 7.50 37.61 31.52
N HIS A 573 8.75 37.31 31.19
CA HIS A 573 9.61 38.18 30.39
C HIS A 573 9.03 38.43 28.99
N THR A 574 8.54 37.39 28.31
CA THR A 574 7.93 37.52 26.98
C THR A 574 6.65 38.36 27.04
N VAL A 575 5.78 38.10 28.03
CA VAL A 575 4.56 38.88 28.24
C VAL A 575 4.87 40.35 28.51
N ALA A 576 5.84 40.62 29.39
CA ALA A 576 6.28 41.99 29.69
C ALA A 576 6.82 42.70 28.44
N SER A 577 7.65 42.03 27.63
CA SER A 577 8.19 42.59 26.39
C SER A 577 7.11 42.93 25.37
N LEU A 578 6.10 42.06 25.21
CA LEU A 578 4.98 42.29 24.29
C LEU A 578 4.00 43.37 24.79
N SER A 579 3.86 43.50 26.11
CA SER A 579 3.11 44.61 26.71
C SER A 579 3.82 45.95 26.48
N GLU A 580 5.14 45.99 26.71
CA GLU A 580 5.95 47.20 26.52
C GLU A 580 5.92 47.69 25.06
N SER A 581 5.94 46.77 24.08
CA SER A 581 5.80 47.13 22.67
C SER A 581 4.37 47.54 22.27
N GLY A 582 3.39 47.42 23.17
CA GLY A 582 1.97 47.70 22.90
C GLY A 582 1.29 46.66 22.01
N ALA A 583 1.93 45.51 21.77
CA ALA A 583 1.38 44.44 20.95
C ALA A 583 0.28 43.67 21.69
N VAL A 584 0.48 43.41 22.98
CA VAL A 584 -0.51 42.81 23.86
C VAL A 584 -1.11 43.89 24.75
N GLY A 585 -2.44 43.92 24.85
CA GLY A 585 -3.16 44.90 25.68
C GLY A 585 -4.08 44.29 26.74
N TYR A 586 -4.35 42.99 26.64
CA TYR A 586 -5.33 42.31 27.46
C TYR A 586 -4.79 40.96 27.94
N LEU A 587 -5.24 40.56 29.12
CA LEU A 587 -4.97 39.25 29.71
C LEU A 587 -6.30 38.69 30.17
N LYS A 588 -6.76 37.60 29.55
CA LYS A 588 -7.97 36.88 29.95
C LYS A 588 -7.58 35.83 30.99
N VAL A 589 -8.21 35.89 32.16
CA VAL A 589 -7.91 34.96 33.28
C VAL A 589 -8.75 33.72 33.09
N ASP A 590 -8.11 32.55 33.13
CA ASP A 590 -8.75 31.24 32.94
C ASP A 590 -10.05 31.10 33.73
N GLY A 591 -11.12 30.72 33.03
CA GLY A 591 -12.46 30.66 33.59
C GLY A 591 -12.63 29.60 34.68
N GLU A 592 -11.88 28.50 34.65
CA GLU A 592 -11.96 27.46 35.69
C GLU A 592 -11.37 27.98 37.01
N MET A 593 -10.28 28.74 36.96
CA MET A 593 -9.73 29.43 38.14
C MET A 593 -10.71 30.47 38.71
N VAL A 594 -11.37 31.23 37.83
CA VAL A 594 -12.38 32.23 38.23
C VAL A 594 -13.59 31.57 38.89
N ARG A 595 -14.04 30.41 38.39
CA ARG A 595 -15.10 29.62 39.02
C ARG A 595 -14.66 29.08 40.38
N GLN A 596 -13.49 28.45 40.45
CA GLN A 596 -12.99 27.81 41.67
C GLN A 596 -12.67 28.80 42.80
N MET A 597 -12.29 30.04 42.50
CA MET A 597 -12.03 31.05 43.54
C MET A 597 -13.27 31.44 44.35
N GLU A 598 -14.47 31.07 43.90
CA GLU A 598 -15.70 31.27 44.67
C GLU A 598 -15.68 30.44 45.97
N GLU A 599 -15.04 29.27 45.95
CA GLU A 599 -15.01 28.30 47.06
C GLU A 599 -13.62 28.12 47.68
N SER A 600 -12.56 28.31 46.89
CA SER A 600 -11.16 28.12 47.30
C SER A 600 -10.46 29.43 47.63
N GLN A 601 -9.98 29.58 48.86
CA GLN A 601 -9.22 30.77 49.28
C GLN A 601 -7.82 30.80 48.67
N GLU A 602 -7.23 29.64 48.42
CA GLU A 602 -5.97 29.49 47.69
C GLU A 602 -6.13 29.99 46.25
N THR A 603 -7.16 29.52 45.53
CA THR A 603 -7.42 29.95 44.15
C THR A 603 -7.72 31.44 44.08
N TYR A 604 -8.47 31.98 45.06
CA TYR A 604 -8.68 33.43 45.19
C TYR A 604 -7.36 34.23 45.26
N LYS A 605 -6.37 33.76 46.04
CA LYS A 605 -5.05 34.41 46.14
C LYS A 605 -4.28 34.34 44.82
N VAL A 606 -4.41 33.23 44.08
CA VAL A 606 -3.76 33.08 42.77
C VAL A 606 -4.38 34.05 41.76
N VAL A 607 -5.71 34.10 41.64
CA VAL A 607 -6.43 35.04 40.77
C VAL A 607 -6.05 36.49 41.11
N ASN A 608 -6.04 36.86 42.39
CA ASN A 608 -5.60 38.20 42.82
C ASN A 608 -4.13 38.49 42.46
N THR A 609 -3.25 37.49 42.48
CA THR A 609 -1.86 37.65 42.03
C THR A 609 -1.78 37.93 40.53
N ILE A 610 -2.54 37.18 39.72
CA ILE A 610 -2.62 37.38 38.26
C ILE A 610 -3.13 38.80 37.95
N ILE A 611 -4.16 39.27 38.64
CA ILE A 611 -4.71 40.62 38.48
C ILE A 611 -3.67 41.70 38.83
N ARG A 612 -2.98 41.56 39.96
CA ARG A 612 -1.92 42.52 40.34
C ARG A 612 -0.77 42.53 39.34
N MET A 613 -0.46 41.36 38.77
CA MET A 613 0.55 41.24 37.73
C MET A 613 0.09 41.92 36.42
N SER A 614 -1.16 41.72 35.99
CA SER A 614 -1.68 42.42 34.81
C SER A 614 -1.60 43.93 34.98
N ASP A 615 -1.94 44.45 36.17
CA ASP A 615 -1.83 45.88 36.48
C ASP A 615 -0.37 46.36 36.42
N ALA A 616 0.56 45.61 37.00
CA ALA A 616 1.99 45.92 36.96
C ALA A 616 2.55 45.95 35.54
N LEU A 617 2.03 45.07 34.67
CA LEU A 617 2.37 45.02 33.25
C LEU A 617 1.53 45.99 32.39
N ARG A 618 0.65 46.80 32.99
CA ARG A 618 -0.28 47.71 32.30
C ARG A 618 -1.21 47.02 31.31
N LEU A 619 -1.48 45.74 31.54
CA LEU A 619 -2.44 44.93 30.80
C LEU A 619 -3.82 45.01 31.46
N LYS A 620 -4.86 45.01 30.64
CA LYS A 620 -6.25 44.96 31.11
C LYS A 620 -6.66 43.52 31.39
N ALA A 621 -6.90 43.18 32.65
CA ALA A 621 -7.44 41.88 33.03
C ALA A 621 -8.92 41.72 32.64
N ILE A 622 -9.26 40.56 32.08
CA ILE A 622 -10.63 40.12 31.77
C ILE A 622 -10.83 38.72 32.36
N PRO A 623 -11.40 38.60 33.57
CA PRO A 623 -11.75 37.30 34.12
C PRO A 623 -12.91 36.68 33.35
N GLU A 624 -12.73 35.42 32.94
CA GLU A 624 -13.74 34.65 32.22
C GLU A 624 -14.63 33.82 33.17
N TYR A 625 -15.71 33.25 32.64
CA TYR A 625 -16.69 32.44 33.40
C TYR A 625 -17.17 33.10 34.71
N VAL A 626 -17.45 34.39 34.67
CA VAL A 626 -18.19 35.08 35.73
C VAL A 626 -19.64 34.62 35.67
N GLU A 627 -19.95 33.56 36.44
CA GLU A 627 -21.27 32.88 36.44
C GLU A 627 -22.19 33.36 37.55
N THR A 628 -21.64 33.96 38.61
CA THR A 628 -22.42 34.40 39.78
C THR A 628 -22.14 35.86 40.15
N ARG A 629 -23.12 36.47 40.82
CA ARG A 629 -22.95 37.79 41.44
C ARG A 629 -21.80 37.79 42.45
N ARG A 630 -21.59 36.68 43.17
CA ARG A 630 -20.53 36.54 44.18
C ARG A 630 -19.15 36.59 43.54
N ILE A 631 -18.94 35.90 42.42
CA ILE A 631 -17.69 36.00 41.62
C ILE A 631 -17.45 37.45 41.21
N SER A 632 -18.45 38.11 40.61
CA SER A 632 -18.33 39.50 40.16
C SER A 632 -17.95 40.47 41.29
N GLN A 633 -18.57 40.34 42.48
CA GLN A 633 -18.24 41.17 43.65
C GLN A 633 -16.81 40.94 44.16
N ARG A 634 -16.34 39.69 44.15
CA ARG A 634 -14.96 39.36 44.54
C ARG A 634 -13.95 39.95 43.56
N LEU A 635 -14.21 39.89 42.26
CA LEU A 635 -13.34 40.49 41.24
C LEU A 635 -13.30 42.02 41.33
N LEU A 636 -14.46 42.66 41.57
CA LEU A 636 -14.52 44.11 41.81
C LEU A 636 -13.69 44.50 43.04
N ALA A 637 -13.74 43.71 44.12
CA ALA A 637 -12.93 43.95 45.32
C ALA A 637 -11.42 43.79 45.08
N MET A 638 -11.01 43.04 44.04
CA MET A 638 -9.62 42.93 43.59
C MET A 638 -9.19 44.10 42.69
N GLY A 639 -10.11 45.01 42.33
CA GLY A 639 -9.84 46.17 41.46
C GLY A 639 -10.09 45.94 39.97
N VAL A 640 -10.59 44.76 39.58
CA VAL A 640 -10.91 44.47 38.17
C VAL A 640 -12.26 45.07 37.80
N LYS A 641 -12.29 45.76 36.66
CA LYS A 641 -13.48 46.47 36.17
C LYS A 641 -14.29 45.68 35.15
N MET A 642 -13.64 44.79 34.41
CA MET A 642 -14.23 44.04 33.30
C MET A 642 -14.48 42.58 33.70
N GLY A 643 -15.48 41.94 33.10
CA GLY A 643 -15.71 40.51 33.29
C GLY A 643 -16.57 39.93 32.18
N GLN A 644 -16.39 38.64 31.93
CA GLN A 644 -17.11 37.88 30.92
C GLN A 644 -17.70 36.62 31.53
N GLY A 645 -18.95 36.31 31.20
CA GLY A 645 -19.58 35.07 31.65
C GLY A 645 -21.10 35.11 31.64
N ASN A 646 -21.70 33.95 31.90
CA ASN A 646 -23.15 33.74 31.82
C ASN A 646 -23.96 34.57 32.83
N TYR A 647 -23.32 35.13 33.86
CA TYR A 647 -23.98 36.09 34.75
C TYR A 647 -24.40 37.38 34.03
N PHE A 648 -23.71 37.72 32.94
CA PHE A 648 -24.01 38.88 32.12
C PHE A 648 -24.81 38.49 30.89
N SER A 649 -24.24 37.59 30.08
CA SER A 649 -24.93 37.00 28.93
C SER A 649 -24.16 35.77 28.43
N PRO A 650 -24.85 34.69 28.03
CA PRO A 650 -24.22 33.62 27.26
C PRO A 650 -23.88 34.11 25.84
N PRO A 651 -23.13 33.33 25.04
CA PRO A 651 -22.95 33.62 23.63
C PRO A 651 -24.26 33.54 22.85
N VAL A 652 -24.72 34.67 22.31
CA VAL A 652 -26.01 34.79 21.61
C VAL A 652 -25.84 35.40 20.21
N PRO A 653 -26.80 35.24 19.29
CA PRO A 653 -26.84 36.02 18.06
C PRO A 653 -26.79 37.53 18.36
N ILE A 654 -26.19 38.32 17.47
CA ILE A 654 -25.96 39.75 17.73
C ILE A 654 -27.27 40.55 17.85
N GLU A 655 -28.35 40.04 17.27
CA GLU A 655 -29.68 40.62 17.31
C GLU A 655 -30.26 40.62 18.72
N GLU A 656 -29.86 39.66 19.57
CA GLU A 656 -30.33 39.52 20.95
C GLU A 656 -29.62 40.49 21.92
N LEU A 657 -28.50 41.09 21.52
CA LEU A 657 -27.76 42.04 22.35
C LEU A 657 -28.36 43.46 22.24
N PRO A 658 -28.57 44.18 23.35
CA PRO A 658 -29.10 45.54 23.28
C PRO A 658 -28.10 46.52 22.63
N ALA A 659 -28.61 47.45 21.81
CA ALA A 659 -27.82 48.60 21.37
C ALA A 659 -27.50 49.51 22.58
N GLN A 660 -26.35 50.19 22.55
CA GLN A 660 -25.98 51.20 23.55
C GLN A 660 -26.64 52.55 23.30
#